data_AF-A0A1G2RQ17-F1
#
_entry.id   AF-A0A1G2RQ17-F1
#
_cell.length_a   1.000
_cell.length_b   1.000
_cell.length_c   1.000
_cell.angle_alpha   90.00
_cell.angle_beta   90.00
_cell.angle_gamma   90.00
#
_symmetry.space_group_name_H-M   'P 1'
#
loop_
_entity.id
_entity.type
_entity.pdbx_description
1 polymer ?
#
loop_
_entity_poly.entity_id
_entity_poly.type
_entity_poly.pdbx_seq_one_letter_code
_entity_poly.pdbx_strand_id
1 'polypeptide(L)'
;MSLNREPEQFSGESETLKRKGSFSRPESKEEEKEIHIGKKTLVLIAGLPGSGKSTFAMRHFPLDSIISTDRIRQEISNNPANQLVSDKAFFLAKRMAEERLERGEIAVIDAQNLAEETRAQFYQAAEAHGARVEAILLDVDYREATARNKKRKKDVGEEYLRARRGTQRVALKSLEKSGHVNAVHVLKADETDGVRVALPEDDAEALKRDRDFLQEALRAEAVLGVAETGFLKREGMEDALSMRISAGSVMFLEANRTPEVEEFLKNNFFDHQVIDAERVAKRIHTEVGDEAVYDVMKFILKERVGLNLTTVVAYPPGFPYEERFRKGIENISERSGVAVPTTKIFAPDNSSVGQYRVEVERDAPEDVPLFLVGDVQGCYTAMRELSGRVREENLSNTEEGKPERTIVFVGDMADRGPYDAESVIYITSLVRKGRAVLVKGNHDENLLGGLKGEETKSQETTATVKELKRRLKPESIQKIIEMLEHAPYIAEWKGLVVAHAALPRIPRKGESLSEAEKKVITHGARTGGFSGGRAAVWKLHNTAAHDPEVLVVGGHTHEEAPVKNMIAGTAILDAGAEVQGKLWGMYYPELELASAEEPSVLKMFKILKQERLPERKDLLTFMEFARQQSFIDVLPGKGTYEGLTIASFSQITELGNLWEKYPVLRNFRGIIVDSNGNFVAHPFEKTHKAGDEIPLEKLNIVPEKVFEKANGSMGIVYFWKGKWNVSTKFSFENEDYTKPTQEMLSKLNTSVLDTSKTHVFEIILPNDSHIVDYGGKRELILLNSIEAKTGKAADWDDVVKTAHGLGVRTARDMTEEFSGKTIAEIYEFAQKEGNLANIEGLMARFRDAGGKEVMVKIKTREYDDKKFVRDRLDWKDILEAFEPATMEISEAKKDKLLGYNFDNSFAHACLETRVAWVKEQYLHVVADAREFLFAPKSEAELVYEEMIAGGVEKQKAVEKALRAAVPHLVKLLKEHKGEVLQGDMNAFMGFLRGIISEGEHPEEVLAKYAILRIQATIQSETKKRGKNSFWVIPESEKELKNFFRV
;
A
#
# COMPACT_ATOMS: atom_id res chain seq x y z
N MET A 1 -57.75 -21.72 -8.98
CA MET A 1 -58.93 -20.98 -8.49
C MET A 1 -58.45 -19.67 -7.89
N SER A 2 -58.71 -18.55 -8.58
CA SER A 2 -59.27 -17.29 -8.06
C SER A 2 -59.11 -16.97 -6.55
N LEU A 3 -58.79 -15.76 -6.08
CA LEU A 3 -58.98 -14.41 -6.64
C LEU A 3 -58.28 -13.37 -5.72
N ASN A 4 -57.90 -12.25 -6.34
CA ASN A 4 -57.58 -10.92 -5.81
C ASN A 4 -58.39 -10.45 -4.57
N ARG A 5 -57.80 -9.53 -3.80
CA ARG A 5 -58.35 -8.15 -3.59
C ARG A 5 -57.44 -7.26 -2.72
N GLU A 6 -57.06 -6.13 -3.31
CA GLU A 6 -56.92 -4.81 -2.70
C GLU A 6 -58.24 -4.02 -2.97
N PRO A 7 -58.46 -2.74 -2.55
CA PRO A 7 -57.86 -1.89 -1.50
C PRO A 7 -58.93 -1.02 -0.74
N GLU A 8 -58.45 0.04 -0.02
CA GLU A 8 -59.13 1.33 0.32
C GLU A 8 -60.06 1.38 1.56
N GLN A 9 -60.18 2.45 2.39
CA GLN A 9 -59.52 3.76 2.61
C GLN A 9 -60.26 4.45 3.80
N PHE A 10 -59.72 5.60 4.28
CA PHE A 10 -60.39 6.77 4.89
C PHE A 10 -60.55 7.00 6.42
N SER A 11 -60.04 8.19 6.80
CA SER A 11 -60.52 9.21 7.78
C SER A 11 -60.59 8.81 9.27
N GLY A 12 -60.26 9.65 10.25
CA GLY A 12 -60.06 11.09 10.34
C GLY A 12 -60.49 11.53 11.75
N GLU A 13 -59.62 12.29 12.43
CA GLU A 13 -59.84 13.22 13.56
C GLU A 13 -60.55 12.80 14.87
N SER A 14 -59.94 13.17 16.01
CA SER A 14 -60.61 13.81 17.16
C SER A 14 -59.62 14.08 18.31
N GLU A 15 -59.33 15.36 18.56
CA GLU A 15 -58.80 15.87 19.84
C GLU A 15 -59.93 16.02 20.89
N THR A 16 -59.68 15.69 22.16
CA THR A 16 -59.95 16.60 23.30
C THR A 16 -59.37 16.10 24.63
N LEU A 17 -58.81 17.05 25.39
CA LEU A 17 -58.07 16.96 26.66
C LEU A 17 -58.89 16.56 27.91
N LYS A 18 -58.24 15.95 28.92
CA LYS A 18 -57.83 16.62 30.21
C LYS A 18 -57.23 15.70 31.30
N ARG A 19 -55.95 15.99 31.62
CA ARG A 19 -55.23 16.13 32.94
C ARG A 19 -55.34 15.07 34.06
N LYS A 20 -54.18 14.59 34.57
CA LYS A 20 -53.44 15.11 35.76
C LYS A 20 -52.22 14.25 36.18
N GLY A 21 -51.08 14.91 36.46
CA GLY A 21 -50.05 14.59 37.49
C GLY A 21 -49.14 13.37 37.26
N SER A 22 -47.95 13.53 36.65
CA SER A 22 -46.65 13.86 37.26
C SER A 22 -45.89 12.68 37.90
N PHE A 23 -45.01 12.07 37.12
CA PHE A 23 -43.69 11.63 37.59
C PHE A 23 -42.68 12.00 36.50
N SER A 24 -41.78 12.92 36.85
CA SER A 24 -40.72 13.47 36.00
C SER A 24 -39.67 12.40 35.68
N ARG A 25 -39.48 12.14 34.38
CA ARG A 25 -38.23 11.58 33.85
C ARG A 25 -37.22 12.74 33.79
N PRO A 26 -35.95 12.54 34.17
CA PRO A 26 -34.96 13.59 34.00
C PRO A 26 -34.72 13.80 32.50
N GLU A 27 -35.06 14.98 32.00
CA GLU A 27 -34.55 15.50 30.73
C GLU A 27 -33.05 15.75 30.91
N SER A 28 -32.21 14.85 30.41
CA SER A 28 -30.83 15.22 30.08
C SER A 28 -30.89 16.04 28.80
N LYS A 29 -30.71 17.36 28.92
CA LYS A 29 -30.30 18.20 27.79
C LYS A 29 -28.99 17.63 27.26
N GLU A 30 -28.99 17.05 26.06
CA GLU A 30 -27.75 16.91 25.30
C GLU A 30 -27.27 18.34 25.02
N GLU A 31 -26.17 18.74 25.64
CA GLU A 31 -25.52 20.02 25.37
C GLU A 31 -25.05 20.01 23.90
N GLU A 32 -25.53 20.97 23.09
CA GLU A 32 -25.00 21.19 21.75
C GLU A 32 -23.49 21.44 21.85
N LYS A 33 -22.70 20.55 21.24
CA LYS A 33 -21.23 20.63 21.25
C LYS A 33 -20.80 21.85 20.42
N GLU A 34 -20.15 22.82 21.06
CA GLU A 34 -19.68 24.06 20.41
C GLU A 34 -18.14 24.10 20.38
N ILE A 35 -17.56 24.37 19.20
CA ILE A 35 -16.11 24.51 18.96
C ILE A 35 -15.81 25.97 18.65
N HIS A 36 -14.94 26.61 19.43
CA HIS A 36 -14.53 27.99 19.22
C HIS A 36 -13.18 28.06 18.49
N ILE A 37 -13.15 28.69 17.32
CA ILE A 37 -11.92 28.92 16.55
C ILE A 37 -11.61 30.42 16.60
N GLY A 38 -10.41 30.78 17.07
CA GLY A 38 -9.95 32.16 17.17
C GLY A 38 -9.31 32.69 15.89
N LYS A 39 -9.02 34.00 15.84
CA LYS A 39 -8.17 34.60 14.80
C LYS A 39 -6.75 33.99 14.86
N LYS A 40 -6.04 34.00 13.73
CA LYS A 40 -4.67 33.48 13.60
C LYS A 40 -4.54 32.02 14.03
N THR A 41 -5.39 31.17 13.44
CA THR A 41 -5.49 29.74 13.80
C THR A 41 -5.32 28.85 12.57
N LEU A 42 -4.39 27.90 12.66
CA LEU A 42 -4.29 26.77 11.76
C LEU A 42 -5.23 25.65 12.25
N VAL A 43 -6.23 25.29 11.44
CA VAL A 43 -7.16 24.20 11.75
C VAL A 43 -6.80 22.97 10.92
N LEU A 44 -6.49 21.86 11.56
CA LEU A 44 -6.22 20.57 10.92
C LEU A 44 -7.45 19.67 10.99
N ILE A 45 -8.11 19.43 9.86
CA ILE A 45 -9.20 18.45 9.80
C ILE A 45 -8.60 17.07 9.56
N ALA A 46 -8.86 16.11 10.45
CA ALA A 46 -8.27 14.77 10.42
C ALA A 46 -9.35 13.68 10.34
N GLY A 47 -9.03 12.56 9.69
CA GLY A 47 -9.94 11.41 9.56
C GLY A 47 -9.73 10.58 8.31
N LEU A 48 -10.26 9.34 8.30
CA LEU A 48 -10.17 8.44 7.14
C LEU A 48 -10.85 9.02 5.88
N PRO A 49 -10.42 8.64 4.66
CA PRO A 49 -11.26 8.82 3.48
C PRO A 49 -12.68 8.25 3.73
N GLY A 50 -13.71 8.99 3.35
CA GLY A 50 -15.11 8.63 3.65
C GLY A 50 -15.63 9.07 5.03
N SER A 51 -14.80 9.66 5.91
CA SER A 51 -15.25 10.15 7.23
C SER A 51 -16.05 11.46 7.19
N GLY A 52 -16.11 12.17 6.06
CA GLY A 52 -16.88 13.41 5.90
C GLY A 52 -16.09 14.71 6.02
N LYS A 53 -14.75 14.67 6.08
CA LYS A 53 -13.87 15.86 6.26
C LYS A 53 -14.19 17.06 5.37
N SER A 54 -14.20 16.87 4.05
CA SER A 54 -14.44 17.98 3.12
C SER A 54 -15.86 18.54 3.28
N THR A 55 -16.86 17.69 3.53
CA THR A 55 -18.23 18.11 3.84
C THR A 55 -18.29 18.93 5.12
N PHE A 56 -17.57 18.49 6.16
CA PHE A 56 -17.46 19.21 7.43
C PHE A 56 -16.79 20.58 7.23
N ALA A 57 -15.66 20.63 6.51
CA ALA A 57 -14.94 21.85 6.21
C ALA A 57 -15.84 22.90 5.54
N MET A 58 -16.49 22.51 4.42
CA MET A 58 -17.38 23.39 3.65
C MET A 58 -18.60 23.88 4.44
N ARG A 59 -19.07 23.11 5.42
CA ARG A 59 -20.21 23.49 6.25
C ARG A 59 -19.84 24.55 7.30
N HIS A 60 -18.63 24.46 7.84
CA HIS A 60 -18.24 25.17 9.07
C HIS A 60 -17.20 26.27 8.88
N PHE A 61 -16.57 26.39 7.72
CA PHE A 61 -15.52 27.37 7.45
C PHE A 61 -15.73 28.07 6.10
N PRO A 62 -15.33 29.35 5.97
CA PRO A 62 -15.36 30.04 4.69
C PRO A 62 -14.58 29.28 3.61
N LEU A 63 -15.09 29.23 2.38
CA LEU A 63 -14.50 28.48 1.28
C LEU A 63 -13.06 28.91 0.97
N ASP A 64 -12.76 30.20 1.12
CA ASP A 64 -11.42 30.76 0.87
C ASP A 64 -10.42 30.43 1.99
N SER A 65 -10.89 30.06 3.18
CA SER A 65 -10.03 29.62 4.29
C SER A 65 -9.61 28.14 4.16
N ILE A 66 -10.29 27.36 3.32
CA ILE A 66 -10.09 25.92 3.18
C ILE A 66 -8.99 25.62 2.14
N ILE A 67 -7.88 25.08 2.64
CA ILE A 67 -6.73 24.62 1.86
C ILE A 67 -6.82 23.09 1.73
N SER A 68 -7.45 22.64 0.65
CA SER A 68 -7.61 21.20 0.38
C SER A 68 -6.47 20.65 -0.49
N THR A 69 -5.79 19.61 0.01
CA THR A 69 -4.71 18.94 -0.76
C THR A 69 -5.23 18.25 -2.01
N ASP A 70 -6.48 17.77 -2.02
CA ASP A 70 -7.12 17.21 -3.22
C ASP A 70 -7.37 18.31 -4.27
N ARG A 71 -7.84 19.49 -3.85
CA ARG A 71 -8.03 20.64 -4.74
C ARG A 71 -6.70 21.11 -5.33
N ILE A 72 -5.66 21.20 -4.51
CA ILE A 72 -4.31 21.57 -4.97
C ILE A 72 -3.77 20.53 -5.96
N ARG A 73 -3.94 19.22 -5.71
CA ARG A 73 -3.58 18.17 -6.69
C ARG A 73 -4.29 18.38 -8.03
N GLN A 74 -5.56 18.77 -8.01
CA GLN A 74 -6.31 19.09 -9.23
C GLN A 74 -5.76 20.33 -9.93
N GLU A 75 -5.42 21.39 -9.20
CA GLU A 75 -4.85 22.62 -9.78
C GLU A 75 -3.47 22.40 -10.42
N ILE A 76 -2.63 21.56 -9.82
CA ILE A 76 -1.28 21.29 -10.36
C ILE A 76 -1.26 20.21 -11.44
N SER A 77 -2.23 19.28 -11.47
CA SER A 77 -2.16 18.09 -12.34
C SER A 77 -3.43 17.73 -13.11
N ASN A 78 -4.49 18.53 -13.02
CA ASN A 78 -5.85 18.23 -13.51
C ASN A 78 -6.50 16.98 -12.91
N ASN A 79 -5.83 16.29 -11.99
CA ASN A 79 -6.33 15.07 -11.37
C ASN A 79 -6.13 15.11 -9.84
N PRO A 80 -7.21 15.26 -9.04
CA PRO A 80 -7.12 15.28 -7.58
C PRO A 80 -6.64 13.94 -6.98
N ALA A 81 -6.76 12.84 -7.73
CA ALA A 81 -6.26 11.53 -7.33
C ALA A 81 -4.77 11.34 -7.67
N ASN A 82 -4.13 12.30 -8.37
CA ASN A 82 -2.75 12.16 -8.82
C ASN A 82 -1.77 12.10 -7.64
N GLN A 83 -1.30 10.89 -7.32
CA GLN A 83 -0.40 10.68 -6.18
C GLN A 83 1.06 11.04 -6.50
N LEU A 84 1.42 11.24 -7.78
CA LEU A 84 2.78 11.66 -8.19
C LEU A 84 3.16 13.03 -7.67
N VAL A 85 2.15 13.87 -7.44
CA VAL A 85 2.31 15.28 -7.10
C VAL A 85 1.92 15.56 -5.65
N SER A 86 1.72 14.53 -4.82
CA SER A 86 1.29 14.70 -3.43
C SER A 86 2.26 15.55 -2.60
N ASP A 87 3.56 15.29 -2.68
CA ASP A 87 4.57 16.07 -1.95
C ASP A 87 4.54 17.56 -2.36
N LYS A 88 4.33 17.82 -3.65
CA LYS A 88 4.20 19.17 -4.21
C LYS A 88 2.91 19.85 -3.76
N ALA A 89 1.82 19.10 -3.67
CA ALA A 89 0.54 19.61 -3.18
C ALA A 89 0.61 19.99 -1.69
N PHE A 90 1.28 19.17 -0.87
CA PHE A 90 1.51 19.48 0.54
C PHE A 90 2.44 20.69 0.72
N PHE A 91 3.50 20.79 -0.08
CA PHE A 91 4.37 21.96 -0.08
C PHE A 91 3.59 23.25 -0.38
N LEU A 92 2.76 23.25 -1.44
CA LEU A 92 1.94 24.42 -1.77
C LEU A 92 0.88 24.72 -0.70
N ALA A 93 0.26 23.69 -0.12
CA ALA A 93 -0.68 23.86 0.99
C ALA A 93 -0.02 24.54 2.19
N LYS A 94 1.21 24.15 2.54
CA LYS A 94 1.99 24.79 3.60
C LYS A 94 2.22 26.27 3.30
N ARG A 95 2.68 26.60 2.09
CA ARG A 95 2.93 27.99 1.68
C ARG A 95 1.67 28.86 1.76
N MET A 96 0.55 28.35 1.26
CA MET A 96 -0.72 29.07 1.35
C MET A 96 -1.18 29.26 2.81
N ALA A 97 -0.89 28.31 3.70
CA ALA A 97 -1.16 28.46 5.12
C ALA A 97 -0.27 29.53 5.76
N GLU A 98 1.05 29.53 5.47
CA GLU A 98 1.99 30.56 5.94
C GLU A 98 1.49 31.97 5.64
N GLU A 99 1.10 32.24 4.38
CA GLU A 99 0.59 33.55 3.95
C GLU A 99 -0.64 34.03 4.73
N ARG A 100 -1.60 33.12 4.97
CA ARG A 100 -2.81 33.44 5.74
C ARG A 100 -2.49 33.67 7.22
N LEU A 101 -1.62 32.85 7.79
CA LEU A 101 -1.25 32.92 9.20
C LEU A 101 -0.41 34.17 9.51
N GLU A 102 0.45 34.61 8.59
CA GLU A 102 1.20 35.86 8.71
C GLU A 102 0.27 37.07 8.91
N ARG A 103 -0.88 37.07 8.22
CA ARG A 103 -1.90 38.12 8.25
C ARG A 103 -2.87 38.02 9.43
N GLY A 104 -2.73 37.00 10.27
CA GLY A 104 -3.60 36.82 11.44
C GLY A 104 -4.92 36.10 11.16
N GLU A 105 -5.02 35.36 10.06
CA GLU A 105 -6.25 34.71 9.62
C GLU A 105 -6.32 33.22 9.96
N ILE A 106 -7.48 32.63 9.72
CA ILE A 106 -7.68 31.18 9.83
C ILE A 106 -7.19 30.50 8.55
N ALA A 107 -6.47 29.38 8.70
CA ALA A 107 -6.09 28.47 7.61
C ALA A 107 -6.56 27.05 7.94
N VAL A 108 -7.48 26.50 7.14
CA VAL A 108 -8.10 25.18 7.38
C VAL A 108 -7.53 24.15 6.42
N ILE A 109 -6.74 23.21 6.93
CA ILE A 109 -6.14 22.14 6.12
C ILE A 109 -7.12 20.97 5.98
N ASP A 110 -7.70 20.81 4.79
CA ASP A 110 -8.46 19.61 4.41
C ASP A 110 -7.52 18.58 3.77
N ALA A 111 -7.07 17.63 4.60
CA ALA A 111 -6.28 16.48 4.21
C ALA A 111 -6.61 15.30 5.14
N GLN A 112 -5.94 14.17 5.00
CA GLN A 112 -6.15 13.06 5.94
C GLN A 112 -5.66 13.40 7.35
N ASN A 113 -4.52 14.12 7.44
CA ASN A 113 -3.90 14.58 8.69
C ASN A 113 -3.77 13.50 9.78
N LEU A 114 -3.67 12.22 9.40
CA LEU A 114 -3.58 11.09 10.36
C LEU A 114 -2.15 10.84 10.84
N ALA A 115 -1.16 11.03 9.97
CA ALA A 115 0.25 10.79 10.25
C ALA A 115 0.95 12.09 10.70
N GLU A 116 1.80 12.00 11.72
CA GLU A 116 2.51 13.16 12.30
C GLU A 116 3.48 13.78 11.32
N GLU A 117 4.17 12.96 10.53
CA GLU A 117 5.12 13.40 9.51
C GLU A 117 4.46 14.31 8.48
N THR A 118 3.19 14.04 8.15
CA THR A 118 2.40 14.88 7.23
C THR A 118 1.98 16.19 7.87
N ARG A 119 1.75 16.21 9.20
CA ARG A 119 1.33 17.40 9.95
C ARG A 119 2.50 18.30 10.35
N ALA A 120 3.69 17.74 10.53
CA ALA A 120 4.90 18.45 10.96
C ALA A 120 5.17 19.73 10.16
N GLN A 121 4.97 19.66 8.84
CA GLN A 121 5.15 20.82 7.96
C GLN A 121 4.14 21.95 8.25
N PHE A 122 2.92 21.64 8.67
CA PHE A 122 1.93 22.64 9.04
C PHE A 122 2.18 23.18 10.45
N TYR A 123 2.70 22.36 11.37
CA TYR A 123 3.17 22.84 12.67
C TYR A 123 4.28 23.87 12.51
N GLN A 124 5.25 23.61 11.64
CA GLN A 124 6.31 24.57 11.32
C GLN A 124 5.76 25.88 10.75
N ALA A 125 4.72 25.80 9.88
CA ALA A 125 4.06 26.99 9.36
C ALA A 125 3.37 27.79 10.49
N ALA A 126 2.66 27.13 11.39
CA ALA A 126 2.02 27.81 12.50
C ALA A 126 3.04 28.43 13.48
N GLU A 127 4.09 27.70 13.82
CA GLU A 127 5.16 28.16 14.72
C GLU A 127 5.89 29.38 14.14
N ALA A 128 6.24 29.34 12.85
CA ALA A 128 6.93 30.44 12.16
C ALA A 128 6.17 31.78 12.24
N HIS A 129 4.84 31.73 12.31
CA HIS A 129 3.99 32.92 12.39
C HIS A 129 3.36 33.12 13.77
N GLY A 130 3.67 32.30 14.78
CA GLY A 130 3.06 32.38 16.11
C GLY A 130 1.54 32.19 16.10
N ALA A 131 1.04 31.30 15.22
CA ALA A 131 -0.36 30.95 15.12
C ALA A 131 -0.74 29.80 16.06
N ARG A 132 -2.00 29.80 16.49
CA ARG A 132 -2.57 28.69 17.26
C ARG A 132 -2.86 27.51 16.32
N VAL A 133 -2.68 26.28 16.77
CA VAL A 133 -3.03 25.07 16.03
C VAL A 133 -4.19 24.36 16.72
N GLU A 134 -5.27 24.13 15.99
CA GLU A 134 -6.40 23.32 16.46
C GLU A 134 -6.63 22.15 15.52
N ALA A 135 -6.96 20.98 16.06
CA ALA A 135 -7.25 19.79 15.28
C ALA A 135 -8.70 19.35 15.48
N ILE A 136 -9.38 19.03 14.39
CA ILE A 136 -10.74 18.46 14.40
C ILE A 136 -10.66 17.05 13.82
N LEU A 137 -10.73 16.03 14.68
CA LEU A 137 -10.67 14.63 14.31
C LEU A 137 -12.07 14.04 14.14
N LEU A 138 -12.39 13.64 12.91
CA LEU A 138 -13.60 12.89 12.60
C LEU A 138 -13.36 11.39 12.85
N ASP A 139 -13.73 10.91 14.03
CA ASP A 139 -13.59 9.53 14.47
C ASP A 139 -14.76 8.65 14.00
N VAL A 140 -14.79 8.41 12.69
CA VAL A 140 -15.76 7.51 12.04
C VAL A 140 -15.17 6.11 11.96
N ASP A 141 -15.95 5.10 12.35
CA ASP A 141 -15.51 3.70 12.31
C ASP A 141 -15.10 3.28 10.89
N TYR A 142 -14.06 2.44 10.81
CA TYR A 142 -13.51 1.96 9.55
C TYR A 142 -14.55 1.31 8.63
N ARG A 143 -15.50 0.53 9.17
CA ARG A 143 -16.53 -0.14 8.35
C ARG A 143 -17.48 0.88 7.74
N GLU A 144 -17.86 1.88 8.52
CA GLU A 144 -18.73 2.95 8.06
C GLU A 144 -18.03 3.85 7.03
N ALA A 145 -16.79 4.27 7.31
CA ALA A 145 -15.97 5.02 6.36
C ALA A 145 -15.78 4.26 5.04
N THR A 146 -15.58 2.93 5.11
CA THR A 146 -15.48 2.05 3.93
C THR A 146 -16.80 1.99 3.16
N ALA A 147 -17.94 1.82 3.84
CA ALA A 147 -19.25 1.78 3.20
C ALA A 147 -19.60 3.11 2.51
N ARG A 148 -19.29 4.24 3.16
CA ARG A 148 -19.42 5.58 2.56
C ARG A 148 -18.47 5.75 1.38
N ASN A 149 -17.24 5.26 1.50
CA ASN A 149 -16.21 5.39 0.46
C ASN A 149 -16.55 4.59 -0.82
N LYS A 150 -17.12 3.39 -0.70
CA LYS A 150 -17.59 2.59 -1.85
C LYS A 150 -18.67 3.28 -2.69
N LYS A 151 -19.42 4.23 -2.09
CA LYS A 151 -20.45 5.01 -2.79
C LYS A 151 -19.90 6.29 -3.43
N ARG A 152 -18.62 6.63 -3.23
CA ARG A 152 -18.01 7.85 -3.78
C ARG A 152 -17.65 7.61 -5.25
N LYS A 153 -17.79 8.65 -6.07
CA LYS A 153 -17.22 8.69 -7.43
C LYS A 153 -15.68 8.46 -7.45
N LYS A 154 -15.00 8.73 -6.32
CA LYS A 154 -13.56 8.53 -6.11
C LYS A 154 -13.35 7.57 -4.93
N ASP A 155 -13.45 6.27 -5.20
CA ASP A 155 -13.13 5.20 -4.25
C ASP A 155 -11.60 5.05 -4.15
N VAL A 156 -11.04 5.14 -2.94
CA VAL A 156 -9.60 4.95 -2.70
C VAL A 156 -9.18 3.49 -2.46
N GLY A 157 -10.14 2.55 -2.45
CA GLY A 157 -9.94 1.12 -2.19
C GLY A 157 -10.01 0.73 -0.72
N GLU A 158 -10.60 -0.43 -0.43
CA GLU A 158 -10.77 -0.95 0.93
C GLU A 158 -9.44 -1.29 1.61
N GLU A 159 -8.44 -1.77 0.86
CA GLU A 159 -7.10 -2.08 1.36
C GLU A 159 -6.35 -0.82 1.83
N TYR A 160 -6.50 0.29 1.09
CA TYR A 160 -5.94 1.60 1.44
C TYR A 160 -6.55 2.16 2.74
N LEU A 161 -7.87 2.01 2.91
CA LEU A 161 -8.54 2.36 4.16
C LEU A 161 -8.10 1.45 5.30
N ARG A 162 -7.96 0.15 5.06
CA ARG A 162 -7.58 -0.85 6.05
C ARG A 162 -6.19 -0.57 6.61
N ALA A 163 -5.26 -0.24 5.73
CA ALA A 163 -3.90 0.12 6.10
C ALA A 163 -3.83 1.37 7.01
N ARG A 164 -4.75 2.32 6.84
CA ARG A 164 -4.80 3.55 7.64
C ARG A 164 -5.68 3.48 8.88
N ARG A 165 -6.39 2.37 9.09
CA ARG A 165 -7.13 2.11 10.33
C ARG A 165 -6.23 2.21 11.56
N GLY A 166 -5.01 1.66 11.47
CA GLY A 166 -4.00 1.79 12.52
C GLY A 166 -3.63 3.25 12.75
N THR A 167 -3.32 3.98 11.68
CA THR A 167 -2.94 5.40 11.76
C THR A 167 -4.05 6.27 12.36
N GLN A 168 -5.33 6.03 12.03
CA GLN A 168 -6.46 6.78 12.62
C GLN A 168 -6.54 6.59 14.15
N ARG A 169 -6.34 5.35 14.63
CA ARG A 169 -6.36 5.05 16.08
C ARG A 169 -5.26 5.77 16.85
N VAL A 170 -4.10 5.96 16.22
CA VAL A 170 -2.95 6.65 16.81
C VAL A 170 -3.04 8.16 16.62
N ALA A 171 -3.79 8.64 15.61
CA ALA A 171 -3.85 10.05 15.25
C ALA A 171 -4.31 10.94 16.41
N LEU A 172 -5.31 10.51 17.20
CA LEU A 172 -5.75 11.27 18.39
C LEU A 172 -4.60 11.48 19.37
N LYS A 173 -3.92 10.40 19.76
CA LYS A 173 -2.82 10.48 20.73
C LYS A 173 -1.65 11.28 20.21
N SER A 174 -1.30 11.14 18.93
CA SER A 174 -0.24 11.94 18.32
C SER A 174 -0.63 13.42 18.20
N LEU A 175 -1.90 13.76 17.94
CA LEU A 175 -2.38 15.14 18.00
C LEU A 175 -2.26 15.71 19.41
N GLU A 176 -2.73 14.98 20.44
CA GLU A 176 -2.68 15.39 21.85
C GLU A 176 -1.24 15.50 22.39
N LYS A 177 -0.33 14.59 21.99
CA LYS A 177 1.05 14.54 22.49
C LYS A 177 2.04 15.42 21.73
N SER A 178 1.69 15.87 20.52
CA SER A 178 2.63 16.60 19.65
C SER A 178 3.21 17.88 20.27
N GLY A 179 2.60 18.45 21.31
CA GLY A 179 3.01 19.72 21.92
C GLY A 179 2.76 20.96 21.03
N HIS A 180 2.51 20.75 19.73
CA HIS A 180 2.21 21.78 18.75
C HIS A 180 0.73 22.13 18.65
N VAL A 181 -0.16 21.21 19.03
CA VAL A 181 -1.62 21.38 18.93
C VAL A 181 -2.18 21.94 20.23
N ASN A 182 -2.83 23.10 20.17
CA ASN A 182 -3.39 23.79 21.32
C ASN A 182 -4.76 23.23 21.76
N ALA A 183 -5.53 22.63 20.85
CA ALA A 183 -6.78 21.95 21.16
C ALA A 183 -7.08 20.84 20.15
N VAL A 184 -7.62 19.72 20.63
CA VAL A 184 -8.07 18.59 19.79
C VAL A 184 -9.56 18.36 20.04
N HIS A 185 -10.36 18.46 18.99
CA HIS A 185 -11.81 18.25 19.02
C HIS A 185 -12.13 16.94 18.32
N VAL A 186 -12.69 15.98 19.05
CA VAL A 186 -13.06 14.66 18.48
C VAL A 186 -14.55 14.62 18.23
N LEU A 187 -14.94 14.29 16.99
CA LEU A 187 -16.33 14.18 16.55
C LEU A 187 -16.60 12.78 16.01
N LYS A 188 -17.58 12.09 16.60
CA LYS A 188 -18.12 10.83 16.08
C LYS A 188 -19.06 11.07 14.90
N ALA A 189 -19.37 10.01 14.16
CA ALA A 189 -20.18 10.07 12.95
C ALA A 189 -21.57 10.71 13.12
N ASP A 190 -22.18 10.54 14.28
CA ASP A 190 -23.49 11.09 14.68
C ASP A 190 -23.39 12.54 15.22
N GLU A 191 -22.22 12.95 15.72
CA GLU A 191 -21.98 14.29 16.25
C GLU A 191 -21.70 15.33 15.15
N THR A 192 -21.26 14.90 13.95
CA THR A 192 -20.81 15.83 12.89
C THR A 192 -21.90 16.76 12.35
N ASP A 193 -23.18 16.38 12.48
CA ASP A 193 -24.30 17.19 11.98
C ASP A 193 -24.84 18.19 13.03
N GLY A 194 -24.65 17.89 14.33
CA GLY A 194 -25.18 18.70 15.44
C GLY A 194 -24.17 19.66 16.08
N VAL A 195 -22.89 19.59 15.70
CA VAL A 195 -21.84 20.46 16.25
C VAL A 195 -21.90 21.87 15.66
N ARG A 196 -21.70 22.89 16.50
CA ARG A 196 -21.56 24.29 16.07
C ARG A 196 -20.10 24.71 16.10
N VAL A 197 -19.62 25.37 15.04
CA VAL A 197 -18.29 26.00 15.01
C VAL A 197 -18.46 27.51 15.06
N ALA A 198 -18.00 28.13 16.13
CA ALA A 198 -18.00 29.58 16.33
C ALA A 198 -16.70 30.18 15.78
N LEU A 199 -16.84 31.08 14.80
CA LEU A 199 -15.75 31.76 14.11
C LEU A 199 -15.65 33.23 14.53
N PRO A 200 -14.52 33.91 14.26
CA PRO A 200 -14.44 35.38 14.33
C PRO A 200 -15.48 36.05 13.43
N GLU A 201 -15.90 37.26 13.77
CA GLU A 201 -17.00 37.98 13.09
C GLU A 201 -16.81 38.06 11.57
N ASP A 202 -15.62 38.46 11.12
CA ASP A 202 -15.27 38.57 9.69
C ASP A 202 -15.42 37.22 8.94
N ASP A 203 -14.95 36.14 9.55
CA ASP A 203 -15.03 34.78 9.00
C ASP A 203 -16.47 34.24 9.05
N ALA A 204 -17.24 34.58 10.09
CA ALA A 204 -18.65 34.20 10.19
C ALA A 204 -19.50 34.88 9.11
N GLU A 205 -19.23 36.15 8.79
CA GLU A 205 -19.86 36.85 7.68
C GLU A 205 -19.45 36.29 6.31
N ALA A 206 -18.18 35.93 6.14
CA ALA A 206 -17.70 35.24 4.93
C ALA A 206 -18.40 33.88 4.75
N LEU A 207 -18.46 33.06 5.79
CA LEU A 207 -19.16 31.78 5.77
C LEU A 207 -20.65 31.94 5.44
N LYS A 208 -21.31 32.98 5.99
CA LYS A 208 -22.72 33.24 5.69
C LYS A 208 -22.92 33.54 4.19
N ARG A 209 -22.08 34.41 3.61
CA ARG A 209 -22.09 34.71 2.17
C ARG A 209 -21.86 33.45 1.32
N ASP A 210 -20.90 32.61 1.71
CA ASP A 210 -20.63 31.35 1.01
C ASP A 210 -21.80 30.37 1.09
N ARG A 211 -22.51 30.31 2.23
CA ARG A 211 -23.70 29.47 2.38
C ARG A 211 -24.86 29.96 1.54
N ASP A 212 -25.08 31.28 1.51
CA ASP A 212 -26.11 31.89 0.67
C ASP A 212 -25.82 31.60 -0.82
N PHE A 213 -24.55 31.76 -1.24
CA PHE A 213 -24.08 31.40 -2.58
C PHE A 213 -24.24 29.91 -2.90
N LEU A 214 -23.85 29.01 -2.00
CA LEU A 214 -23.99 27.55 -2.20
C LEU A 214 -25.45 27.12 -2.24
N GLN A 215 -26.33 27.73 -1.45
CA GLN A 215 -27.77 27.46 -1.52
C GLN A 215 -28.37 27.95 -2.85
N GLU A 216 -27.91 29.08 -3.35
CA GLU A 216 -28.32 29.63 -4.65
C GLU A 216 -27.79 28.77 -5.81
N ALA A 217 -26.53 28.30 -5.72
CA ALA A 217 -25.93 27.37 -6.66
C ALA A 217 -26.60 25.98 -6.65
N LEU A 218 -26.94 25.44 -5.46
CA LEU A 218 -27.70 24.18 -5.34
C LEU A 218 -29.13 24.31 -5.88
N ARG A 219 -29.76 25.48 -5.73
CA ARG A 219 -31.05 25.79 -6.37
C ARG A 219 -30.93 25.91 -7.89
N ALA A 220 -29.80 26.43 -8.40
CA ALA A 220 -29.51 26.46 -9.84
C ALA A 220 -29.15 25.07 -10.40
N GLU A 221 -28.42 24.23 -9.66
CA GLU A 221 -28.12 22.84 -10.01
C GLU A 221 -29.39 21.96 -10.00
N ALA A 222 -30.35 22.23 -9.11
CA ALA A 222 -31.66 21.58 -9.14
C ALA A 222 -32.51 21.94 -10.39
N VAL A 223 -32.16 23.03 -11.09
CA VAL A 223 -32.74 23.44 -12.39
C VAL A 223 -31.90 22.94 -13.58
N LEU A 224 -30.64 22.55 -13.36
CA LEU A 224 -29.68 22.10 -14.37
C LEU A 224 -29.19 20.67 -14.11
N GLY A 225 -30.12 19.74 -13.90
CA GLY A 225 -29.86 18.28 -13.81
C GLY A 225 -29.35 17.63 -15.12
N VAL A 226 -28.64 18.36 -15.98
CA VAL A 226 -28.11 17.88 -17.28
C VAL A 226 -26.69 18.39 -17.50
N ALA A 227 -25.74 17.89 -16.70
CA ALA A 227 -24.31 17.96 -17.02
C ALA A 227 -23.59 16.66 -16.62
N GLU A 228 -24.18 15.52 -17.00
CA GLU A 228 -23.50 14.22 -16.99
C GLU A 228 -22.60 13.98 -18.22
N THR A 229 -22.43 14.96 -19.10
CA THR A 229 -21.54 14.81 -20.25
C THR A 229 -20.17 15.42 -19.93
N GLY A 230 -19.20 14.57 -19.59
CA GLY A 230 -17.78 14.92 -19.41
C GLY A 230 -17.05 15.34 -20.70
N PHE A 231 -17.75 16.03 -21.59
CA PHE A 231 -17.21 16.76 -22.72
C PHE A 231 -17.93 18.10 -22.68
N LEU A 232 -17.22 19.22 -22.80
CA LEU A 232 -17.84 20.50 -23.14
C LEU A 232 -18.78 20.22 -24.33
N LYS A 233 -20.10 20.31 -24.16
CA LYS A 233 -21.07 19.87 -25.18
C LYS A 233 -20.73 20.56 -26.51
N ARG A 234 -20.33 19.75 -27.50
CA ARG A 234 -19.79 20.22 -28.80
C ARG A 234 -20.81 20.26 -29.93
N GLU A 235 -22.04 19.83 -29.69
CA GLU A 235 -23.05 19.67 -30.74
C GLU A 235 -23.81 20.98 -31.01
N GLY A 236 -23.86 21.40 -32.28
CA GLY A 236 -24.86 22.35 -32.79
C GLY A 236 -24.43 23.80 -33.02
N MET A 237 -23.16 24.11 -33.29
CA MET A 237 -22.74 25.48 -33.63
C MET A 237 -21.76 25.50 -34.81
N GLU A 238 -22.29 25.65 -36.03
CA GLU A 238 -21.51 25.70 -37.28
C GLU A 238 -20.82 27.07 -37.53
N ASP A 239 -21.13 28.10 -36.73
CA ASP A 239 -20.67 29.50 -36.93
C ASP A 239 -19.80 30.07 -35.78
N ALA A 240 -19.01 29.24 -35.08
CA ALA A 240 -18.12 29.72 -34.01
C ALA A 240 -16.77 30.25 -34.54
N LEU A 241 -16.30 31.39 -34.03
CA LEU A 241 -14.93 31.89 -34.26
C LEU A 241 -13.94 31.02 -33.46
N SER A 242 -13.21 30.13 -34.15
CA SER A 242 -12.26 29.20 -33.53
C SER A 242 -10.82 29.75 -33.48
N MET A 243 -10.22 29.76 -32.29
CA MET A 243 -8.79 29.95 -32.06
C MET A 243 -8.14 28.59 -31.82
N ARG A 244 -7.10 28.26 -32.58
CA ARG A 244 -6.37 27.00 -32.42
C ARG A 244 -5.07 27.19 -31.65
N ILE A 245 -4.81 26.33 -30.68
CA ILE A 245 -3.61 26.36 -29.83
C ILE A 245 -2.99 24.98 -29.75
N SER A 246 -1.67 24.87 -29.63
CA SER A 246 -1.03 23.56 -29.43
C SER A 246 -1.29 23.02 -28.02
N ALA A 247 -1.40 21.70 -27.86
CA ALA A 247 -1.46 21.08 -26.53
C ALA A 247 -0.24 21.45 -25.67
N GLY A 248 -0.47 21.65 -24.36
CA GLY A 248 0.57 22.10 -23.43
C GLY A 248 0.91 23.59 -23.52
N SER A 249 0.15 24.37 -24.30
CA SER A 249 0.33 25.82 -24.40
C SER A 249 0.05 26.52 -23.07
N VAL A 250 0.81 27.57 -22.79
CA VAL A 250 0.49 28.56 -21.76
C VAL A 250 -0.12 29.80 -22.41
N MET A 251 -1.40 30.05 -22.12
CA MET A 251 -2.14 31.21 -22.60
C MET A 251 -2.12 32.30 -21.54
N PHE A 252 -1.88 33.54 -21.95
CA PHE A 252 -1.96 34.71 -21.09
C PHE A 252 -3.22 35.51 -21.42
N LEU A 253 -4.12 35.66 -20.45
CA LEU A 253 -5.36 36.44 -20.57
C LEU A 253 -5.29 37.67 -19.66
N GLU A 254 -5.09 38.84 -20.28
CA GLU A 254 -5.14 40.12 -19.59
C GLU A 254 -6.56 40.71 -19.71
N ALA A 255 -7.36 40.61 -18.64
CA ALA A 255 -8.73 41.12 -18.64
C ALA A 255 -9.23 41.37 -17.21
N ASN A 256 -10.09 42.38 -17.03
CA ASN A 256 -10.86 42.52 -15.79
C ASN A 256 -11.90 41.39 -15.70
N ARG A 257 -12.21 40.90 -14.48
CA ARG A 257 -13.27 39.91 -14.25
C ARG A 257 -14.67 40.52 -14.43
N THR A 258 -15.09 40.68 -15.69
CA THR A 258 -16.48 40.95 -16.03
C THR A 258 -17.25 39.62 -16.21
N PRO A 259 -18.59 39.61 -16.09
CA PRO A 259 -19.40 38.41 -16.33
C PRO A 259 -19.11 37.74 -17.67
N GLU A 260 -18.81 38.52 -18.70
CA GLU A 260 -18.49 38.07 -20.05
C GLU A 260 -17.15 37.31 -20.08
N VAL A 261 -16.12 37.78 -19.36
CA VAL A 261 -14.84 37.07 -19.23
C VAL A 261 -15.02 35.76 -18.45
N GLU A 262 -15.87 35.75 -17.43
CA GLU A 262 -16.19 34.52 -16.71
C GLU A 262 -16.86 33.49 -17.60
N GLU A 263 -17.82 33.93 -18.42
CA GLU A 263 -18.54 33.10 -19.37
C GLU A 263 -17.59 32.56 -20.46
N PHE A 264 -16.69 33.40 -21.00
CA PHE A 264 -15.65 32.98 -21.93
C PHE A 264 -14.79 31.84 -21.37
N LEU A 265 -14.31 32.01 -20.13
CA LEU A 265 -13.47 31.01 -19.46
C LEU A 265 -14.23 29.70 -19.21
N LYS A 266 -15.48 29.79 -18.73
CA LYS A 266 -16.33 28.61 -18.47
C LYS A 266 -16.66 27.82 -19.74
N ASN A 267 -16.83 28.50 -20.86
CA ASN A 267 -17.17 27.87 -22.14
C ASN A 267 -15.96 27.20 -22.82
N ASN A 268 -14.73 27.65 -22.53
CA ASN A 268 -13.52 27.23 -23.24
C ASN A 268 -12.54 26.41 -22.40
N PHE A 269 -12.57 26.53 -21.08
CA PHE A 269 -11.58 25.92 -20.20
C PHE A 269 -12.25 25.32 -18.97
N PHE A 270 -11.71 24.21 -18.47
CA PHE A 270 -12.08 23.75 -17.14
C PHE A 270 -11.52 24.69 -16.08
N ASP A 271 -12.24 24.86 -14.95
CA ASP A 271 -11.81 25.75 -13.86
C ASP A 271 -10.38 25.51 -13.40
N HIS A 272 -9.94 24.25 -13.38
CA HIS A 272 -8.60 23.86 -12.93
C HIS A 272 -7.49 24.17 -13.96
N GLN A 273 -7.83 24.55 -15.20
CA GLN A 273 -6.86 25.00 -16.20
C GLN A 273 -6.50 26.47 -16.08
N VAL A 274 -7.30 27.24 -15.33
CA VAL A 274 -7.14 28.68 -15.18
C VAL A 274 -6.43 28.99 -13.87
N ILE A 275 -5.20 29.46 -13.97
CA ILE A 275 -4.47 30.10 -12.88
C ILE A 275 -4.82 31.59 -12.90
N ASP A 276 -5.71 31.98 -11.99
CA ASP A 276 -6.27 33.34 -11.94
C ASP A 276 -5.69 34.13 -10.76
N ALA A 277 -5.07 35.27 -11.04
CA ALA A 277 -4.41 36.11 -10.05
C ALA A 277 -5.37 36.65 -8.99
N GLU A 278 -6.60 37.04 -9.36
CA GLU A 278 -7.62 37.53 -8.42
C GLU A 278 -8.13 36.41 -7.52
N ARG A 279 -8.36 35.21 -8.08
CA ARG A 279 -8.75 34.03 -7.27
C ARG A 279 -7.65 33.62 -6.29
N VAL A 280 -6.39 33.64 -6.72
CA VAL A 280 -5.25 33.33 -5.85
C VAL A 280 -5.11 34.37 -4.76
N ALA A 281 -5.17 35.66 -5.10
CA ALA A 281 -5.11 36.76 -4.16
C ALA A 281 -6.22 36.66 -3.10
N LYS A 282 -7.46 36.37 -3.50
CA LYS A 282 -8.57 36.13 -2.56
C LYS A 282 -8.31 34.95 -1.62
N ARG A 283 -7.79 33.83 -2.15
CA ARG A 283 -7.53 32.58 -1.40
C ARG A 283 -6.44 32.72 -0.35
N ILE A 284 -5.39 33.49 -0.63
CA ILE A 284 -4.33 33.80 0.34
C ILE A 284 -4.54 35.16 1.04
N HIS A 285 -5.70 35.78 0.79
CA HIS A 285 -6.18 37.04 1.36
C HIS A 285 -5.18 38.20 1.26
N THR A 286 -4.79 38.51 0.02
CA THR A 286 -3.92 39.63 -0.33
C THR A 286 -4.41 40.39 -1.56
N GLU A 287 -3.70 41.45 -1.94
CA GLU A 287 -3.92 42.20 -3.18
C GLU A 287 -3.25 41.48 -4.36
N VAL A 288 -3.83 41.63 -5.54
CA VAL A 288 -3.37 40.97 -6.78
C VAL A 288 -1.90 41.28 -7.12
N GLY A 289 -1.41 42.45 -6.74
CA GLY A 289 -0.03 42.89 -6.98
C GLY A 289 1.01 42.39 -5.97
N ASP A 290 0.63 41.56 -4.99
CA ASP A 290 1.53 41.04 -3.97
C ASP A 290 2.44 39.91 -4.52
N GLU A 291 3.68 39.85 -4.05
CA GLU A 291 4.68 38.85 -4.46
C GLU A 291 4.23 37.42 -4.09
N ALA A 292 3.46 37.25 -3.02
CA ALA A 292 2.88 35.96 -2.62
C ALA A 292 1.95 35.37 -3.70
N VAL A 293 1.20 36.24 -4.40
CA VAL A 293 0.34 35.82 -5.53
C VAL A 293 1.20 35.26 -6.65
N TYR A 294 2.27 35.98 -7.00
CA TYR A 294 3.23 35.52 -8.01
C TYR A 294 3.86 34.18 -7.63
N ASP A 295 4.30 34.00 -6.39
CA ASP A 295 4.96 32.75 -5.94
C ASP A 295 4.02 31.54 -5.99
N VAL A 296 2.78 31.68 -5.55
CA VAL A 296 1.75 30.63 -5.63
C VAL A 296 1.45 30.29 -7.09
N MET A 297 1.15 31.29 -7.92
CA MET A 297 0.85 31.11 -9.34
C MET A 297 2.04 30.50 -10.09
N LYS A 298 3.27 30.95 -9.80
CA LYS A 298 4.51 30.44 -10.39
C LYS A 298 4.72 28.97 -10.05
N PHE A 299 4.45 28.57 -8.81
CA PHE A 299 4.55 27.18 -8.41
C PHE A 299 3.56 26.33 -9.22
N ILE A 300 2.28 26.72 -9.24
CA ILE A 300 1.25 25.99 -10.00
C ILE A 300 1.63 25.92 -11.49
N LEU A 301 2.00 27.06 -12.10
CA LEU A 301 2.39 27.14 -13.50
C LEU A 301 3.59 26.26 -13.81
N LYS A 302 4.63 26.28 -12.98
CA LYS A 302 5.81 25.43 -13.14
C LYS A 302 5.43 23.94 -13.14
N GLU A 303 4.56 23.52 -12.21
CA GLU A 303 4.13 22.12 -12.12
C GLU A 303 3.28 21.71 -13.33
N ARG A 304 2.35 22.56 -13.76
CA ARG A 304 1.52 22.32 -14.94
C ARG A 304 2.34 22.27 -16.23
N VAL A 305 3.28 23.20 -16.40
CA VAL A 305 4.22 23.19 -17.53
C VAL A 305 5.07 21.92 -17.50
N GLY A 306 5.55 21.49 -16.32
CA GLY A 306 6.28 20.24 -16.14
C GLY A 306 5.49 19.00 -16.54
N LEU A 307 4.17 19.00 -16.30
CA LEU A 307 3.24 17.94 -16.70
C LEU A 307 2.71 18.09 -18.14
N ASN A 308 3.17 19.10 -18.88
CA ASN A 308 2.73 19.42 -20.23
C ASN A 308 1.21 19.66 -20.35
N LEU A 309 0.64 20.39 -19.38
CA LEU A 309 -0.79 20.69 -19.33
C LEU A 309 -1.11 22.03 -19.96
N THR A 310 -2.18 22.05 -20.76
CA THR A 310 -2.73 23.29 -21.31
C THR A 310 -3.23 24.18 -20.16
N THR A 311 -2.72 25.42 -20.11
CA THR A 311 -2.86 26.30 -18.94
C THR A 311 -3.18 27.72 -19.37
N VAL A 312 -4.17 28.35 -18.72
CA VAL A 312 -4.47 29.77 -18.85
C VAL A 312 -3.95 30.49 -17.61
N VAL A 313 -3.17 31.55 -17.80
CA VAL A 313 -2.75 32.48 -16.76
C VAL A 313 -3.57 33.75 -16.95
N ALA A 314 -4.54 33.98 -16.07
CA ALA A 314 -5.46 35.12 -16.14
C ALA A 314 -5.11 36.16 -15.07
N TYR A 315 -5.11 37.43 -15.46
CA TYR A 315 -4.76 38.56 -14.59
C TYR A 315 -5.38 39.87 -15.09
N PRO A 316 -5.62 40.84 -14.20
CA PRO A 316 -6.17 42.14 -14.59
C PRO A 316 -5.13 43.02 -15.30
N PRO A 317 -5.57 44.03 -16.06
CA PRO A 317 -4.67 45.02 -16.64
C PRO A 317 -3.75 45.68 -15.60
N GLY A 318 -2.47 45.84 -15.93
CA GLY A 318 -1.48 46.42 -15.02
C GLY A 318 -0.87 45.44 -14.01
N PHE A 319 -1.11 44.14 -14.15
CA PHE A 319 -0.48 43.10 -13.34
C PHE A 319 1.06 43.09 -13.51
N PRO A 320 1.85 43.23 -12.41
CA PRO A 320 3.29 43.53 -12.50
C PRO A 320 4.17 42.33 -12.87
N TYR A 321 3.62 41.11 -12.93
CA TYR A 321 4.41 39.88 -13.00
C TYR A 321 4.34 39.12 -14.33
N GLU A 322 3.62 39.62 -15.35
CA GLU A 322 3.49 38.95 -16.66
C GLU A 322 4.87 38.55 -17.23
N GLU A 323 5.80 39.51 -17.30
CA GLU A 323 7.13 39.29 -17.90
C GLU A 323 7.95 38.24 -17.14
N ARG A 324 7.77 38.16 -15.82
CA ARG A 324 8.45 37.15 -15.00
C ARG A 324 7.91 35.75 -15.27
N PHE A 325 6.61 35.59 -15.51
CA PHE A 325 6.04 34.31 -15.93
C PHE A 325 6.57 33.89 -17.31
N ARG A 326 6.59 34.81 -18.29
CA ARG A 326 7.14 34.54 -19.63
C ARG A 326 8.60 34.07 -19.55
N LYS A 327 9.45 34.81 -18.85
CA LYS A 327 10.85 34.43 -18.61
C LYS A 327 10.98 33.09 -17.87
N GLY A 328 10.07 32.81 -16.93
CA GLY A 328 10.02 31.52 -16.23
C GLY A 328 9.78 30.34 -17.19
N ILE A 329 8.89 30.51 -18.16
CA ILE A 329 8.58 29.50 -19.19
C ILE A 329 9.74 29.33 -20.18
N GLU A 330 10.39 30.42 -20.58
CA GLU A 330 11.60 30.40 -21.42
C GLU A 330 12.71 29.58 -20.76
N ASN A 331 12.99 29.82 -19.47
CA ASN A 331 13.98 29.04 -18.71
C ASN A 331 13.65 27.54 -18.65
N ILE A 332 12.37 27.17 -18.59
CA ILE A 332 11.94 25.75 -18.61
C ILE A 332 12.17 25.16 -20.01
N SER A 333 11.86 25.92 -21.05
CA SER A 333 12.10 25.52 -22.45
C SER A 333 13.58 25.28 -22.72
N GLU A 334 14.45 26.20 -22.28
CA GLU A 334 15.91 26.08 -22.42
C GLU A 334 16.47 24.85 -21.69
N ARG A 335 16.00 24.59 -20.46
CA ARG A 335 16.48 23.45 -19.65
C ARG A 335 16.02 22.10 -20.20
N SER A 336 14.81 22.04 -20.73
CA SER A 336 14.25 20.80 -21.29
C SER A 336 14.70 20.54 -22.73
N GLY A 337 15.20 21.58 -23.42
CA GLY A 337 15.53 21.51 -24.85
C GLY A 337 14.30 21.45 -25.76
N VAL A 338 13.09 21.63 -25.21
CA VAL A 338 11.82 21.58 -25.94
C VAL A 338 11.02 22.84 -25.64
N ALA A 339 10.58 23.53 -26.69
CA ALA A 339 9.82 24.77 -26.55
C ALA A 339 8.47 24.54 -25.88
N VAL A 340 8.11 25.38 -24.92
CA VAL A 340 6.75 25.49 -24.37
C VAL A 340 6.01 26.58 -25.14
N PRO A 341 4.95 26.24 -25.90
CA PRO A 341 4.21 27.23 -26.66
C PRO A 341 3.55 28.26 -25.72
N THR A 342 3.66 29.54 -26.06
CA THR A 342 2.97 30.61 -25.33
C THR A 342 2.16 31.47 -26.30
N THR A 343 0.99 31.91 -25.87
CA THR A 343 0.15 32.80 -26.67
C THR A 343 -0.60 33.80 -25.78
N LYS A 344 -0.85 35.01 -26.28
CA LYS A 344 -1.72 35.99 -25.59
C LYS A 344 -3.12 35.86 -26.18
N ILE A 345 -4.11 35.67 -25.31
CA ILE A 345 -5.52 35.58 -25.70
C ILE A 345 -6.27 36.79 -25.13
N PHE A 346 -7.29 37.24 -25.86
CA PHE A 346 -8.13 38.37 -25.46
C PHE A 346 -9.57 37.91 -25.32
N ALA A 347 -10.20 38.24 -24.20
CA ALA A 347 -11.63 38.01 -24.05
C ALA A 347 -12.41 38.99 -24.96
N PRO A 348 -13.48 38.55 -25.63
CA PRO A 348 -14.23 39.42 -26.54
C PRO A 348 -15.11 40.44 -25.82
N ASP A 349 -15.27 41.64 -26.39
CA ASP A 349 -16.19 42.66 -25.86
C ASP A 349 -17.66 42.38 -26.27
N ASN A 350 -18.49 42.01 -25.29
CA ASN A 350 -19.92 42.36 -25.14
C ASN A 350 -21.03 41.81 -26.08
N SER A 351 -20.83 40.86 -27.00
CA SER A 351 -22.00 40.15 -27.61
C SER A 351 -21.73 38.78 -28.25
N SER A 352 -20.47 38.44 -28.53
CA SER A 352 -20.10 37.21 -29.24
C SER A 352 -19.38 36.18 -28.36
N VAL A 353 -19.28 36.38 -27.04
CA VAL A 353 -18.50 35.50 -26.13
C VAL A 353 -18.90 34.02 -26.24
N GLY A 354 -20.20 33.73 -26.36
CA GLY A 354 -20.70 32.38 -26.58
C GLY A 354 -20.37 31.78 -27.96
N GLN A 355 -19.84 32.57 -28.90
CA GLN A 355 -19.45 32.17 -30.25
C GLN A 355 -17.94 31.95 -30.40
N TYR A 356 -17.12 32.24 -29.38
CA TYR A 356 -15.67 32.01 -29.44
C TYR A 356 -15.29 30.64 -28.87
N ARG A 357 -14.43 29.94 -29.62
CA ARG A 357 -13.98 28.60 -29.25
C ARG A 357 -12.47 28.48 -29.28
N VAL A 358 -11.88 27.92 -28.24
CA VAL A 358 -10.46 27.54 -28.18
C VAL A 358 -10.34 26.05 -28.46
N GLU A 359 -9.67 25.70 -29.55
CA GLU A 359 -9.41 24.31 -29.96
C GLU A 359 -7.96 23.94 -29.66
N VAL A 360 -7.75 22.86 -28.91
CA VAL A 360 -6.40 22.34 -28.63
C VAL A 360 -6.00 21.40 -29.76
N GLU A 361 -5.10 21.86 -30.63
CA GLU A 361 -4.46 21.05 -31.66
C GLU A 361 -3.39 20.14 -31.05
N ARG A 362 -3.48 18.86 -31.42
CA ARG A 362 -2.45 17.85 -31.16
C ARG A 362 -1.93 17.34 -32.48
N ASP A 363 -0.61 17.16 -32.54
CA ASP A 363 0.05 16.52 -33.68
C ASP A 363 -0.03 15.00 -33.55
N ALA A 364 -1.26 14.50 -33.66
CA ALA A 364 -1.59 13.08 -33.61
C ALA A 364 -2.39 12.71 -34.86
N PRO A 365 -2.33 11.46 -35.33
CA PRO A 365 -3.16 11.00 -36.45
C PRO A 365 -4.64 11.35 -36.25
N GLU A 366 -5.36 11.64 -37.34
CA GLU A 366 -6.81 11.93 -37.34
C GLU A 366 -7.64 10.84 -36.64
N ASP A 367 -8.91 11.13 -36.39
CA ASP A 367 -9.90 10.28 -35.72
C ASP A 367 -10.13 8.95 -36.48
N VAL A 368 -9.19 8.02 -36.40
CA VAL A 368 -9.34 6.65 -36.91
C VAL A 368 -10.19 5.86 -35.91
N PRO A 369 -11.17 5.06 -36.37
CA PRO A 369 -11.86 4.13 -35.51
C PRO A 369 -10.85 3.14 -34.93
N LEU A 370 -10.85 2.96 -33.62
CA LEU A 370 -9.99 2.00 -32.93
C LEU A 370 -10.81 0.99 -32.14
N PHE A 371 -10.20 -0.15 -31.88
CA PHE A 371 -10.66 -1.11 -30.89
C PHE A 371 -9.52 -1.39 -29.91
N LEU A 372 -9.61 -0.84 -28.71
CA LEU A 372 -8.62 -1.03 -27.67
C LEU A 372 -8.89 -2.34 -26.94
N VAL A 373 -7.85 -3.13 -26.68
CA VAL A 373 -7.93 -4.42 -25.98
C VAL A 373 -7.05 -4.34 -24.74
N GLY A 374 -7.62 -4.70 -23.59
CA GLY A 374 -6.92 -4.77 -22.31
C GLY A 374 -5.78 -5.79 -22.28
N ASP A 375 -5.23 -6.04 -21.09
CA ASP A 375 -4.15 -7.00 -20.88
C ASP A 375 -4.60 -8.40 -21.33
N VAL A 376 -3.95 -8.92 -22.37
CA VAL A 376 -4.35 -10.20 -22.98
C VAL A 376 -3.92 -11.35 -22.09
N GLN A 377 -2.69 -11.28 -21.56
CA GLN A 377 -2.15 -12.23 -20.58
C GLN A 377 -2.47 -13.68 -20.96
N GLY A 378 -2.16 -14.09 -22.20
CA GLY A 378 -2.38 -15.45 -22.69
C GLY A 378 -3.85 -15.88 -22.90
N CYS A 379 -4.85 -15.00 -22.76
CA CYS A 379 -6.27 -15.27 -23.03
C CYS A 379 -6.58 -15.24 -24.54
N TYR A 380 -5.92 -16.13 -25.28
CA TYR A 380 -5.94 -16.19 -26.74
C TYR A 380 -7.33 -16.35 -27.34
N THR A 381 -8.19 -17.18 -26.74
CA THR A 381 -9.53 -17.47 -27.28
C THR A 381 -10.39 -16.22 -27.23
N ALA A 382 -10.40 -15.54 -26.08
CA ALA A 382 -11.13 -14.30 -25.89
C ALA A 382 -10.60 -13.20 -26.82
N MET A 383 -9.27 -13.05 -26.91
CA MET A 383 -8.63 -12.09 -27.81
C MET A 383 -9.04 -12.33 -29.27
N ARG A 384 -8.99 -13.60 -29.74
CA ARG A 384 -9.31 -13.97 -31.12
C ARG A 384 -10.77 -13.70 -31.47
N GLU A 385 -11.67 -13.85 -30.52
CA GLU A 385 -13.07 -13.52 -30.70
C GLU A 385 -13.25 -12.00 -30.85
N LEU A 386 -12.66 -11.21 -29.95
CA LEU A 386 -12.73 -9.75 -30.02
C LEU A 386 -12.13 -9.20 -31.33
N SER A 387 -10.94 -9.66 -31.72
CA SER A 387 -10.33 -9.27 -32.98
C SER A 387 -11.11 -9.78 -34.21
N GLY A 388 -11.81 -10.91 -34.06
CA GLY A 388 -12.74 -11.45 -35.05
C GLY A 388 -13.91 -10.52 -35.32
N ARG A 389 -14.53 -9.95 -34.27
CA ARG A 389 -15.61 -8.97 -34.39
C ARG A 389 -15.18 -7.72 -35.15
N VAL A 390 -13.99 -7.19 -34.84
CA VAL A 390 -13.40 -6.05 -35.57
C VAL A 390 -13.15 -6.38 -37.04
N ARG A 391 -12.65 -7.60 -37.32
CA ARG A 391 -12.46 -8.07 -38.70
C ARG A 391 -13.79 -8.17 -39.45
N GLU A 392 -14.83 -8.70 -38.83
CA GLU A 392 -16.17 -8.80 -39.41
C GLU A 392 -16.77 -7.42 -39.70
N GLU A 393 -16.63 -6.49 -38.76
CA GLU A 393 -17.00 -5.08 -38.93
C GLU A 393 -16.31 -4.47 -40.16
N ASN A 394 -14.98 -4.58 -40.25
CA ASN A 394 -14.21 -4.06 -41.38
C ASN A 394 -14.60 -4.73 -42.72
N LEU A 395 -14.91 -6.02 -42.72
CA LEU A 395 -15.37 -6.73 -43.94
C LEU A 395 -16.80 -6.36 -44.35
N SER A 396 -17.66 -6.04 -43.39
CA SER A 396 -19.05 -5.64 -43.63
C SER A 396 -19.17 -4.18 -44.12
N ASN A 397 -18.14 -3.39 -43.90
CA ASN A 397 -18.08 -1.99 -44.31
C ASN A 397 -17.73 -1.88 -45.80
N THR A 398 -18.74 -1.94 -46.66
CA THR A 398 -18.58 -1.90 -48.13
C THR A 398 -18.53 -0.48 -48.71
N GLU A 399 -18.65 0.55 -47.87
CA GLU A 399 -18.59 1.95 -48.31
C GLU A 399 -17.15 2.35 -48.64
N GLU A 400 -16.95 2.74 -49.90
CA GLU A 400 -15.65 3.17 -50.41
C GLU A 400 -15.19 4.46 -49.69
N GLY A 401 -14.04 4.41 -49.01
CA GLY A 401 -13.44 5.57 -48.32
C GLY A 401 -13.67 5.66 -46.81
N LYS A 402 -14.44 4.77 -46.19
CA LYS A 402 -14.58 4.73 -44.72
C LYS A 402 -13.37 4.06 -44.06
N PRO A 403 -12.72 4.65 -43.03
CA PRO A 403 -11.51 4.08 -42.44
C PRO A 403 -11.78 2.74 -41.73
N GLU A 404 -10.88 1.77 -41.91
CA GLU A 404 -10.92 0.49 -41.22
C GLU A 404 -10.57 0.65 -39.74
N ARG A 405 -11.27 -0.08 -38.86
CA ARG A 405 -10.99 -0.08 -37.42
C ARG A 405 -9.68 -0.81 -37.14
N THR A 406 -8.75 -0.14 -36.46
CA THR A 406 -7.45 -0.70 -36.07
C THR A 406 -7.48 -1.18 -34.62
N ILE A 407 -6.89 -2.35 -34.35
CA ILE A 407 -6.82 -2.90 -32.99
C ILE A 407 -5.64 -2.29 -32.23
N VAL A 408 -5.83 -1.91 -30.98
CA VAL A 408 -4.73 -1.44 -30.11
C VAL A 408 -4.67 -2.33 -28.87
N PHE A 409 -3.58 -3.08 -28.71
CA PHE A 409 -3.31 -3.84 -27.48
C PHE A 409 -2.61 -2.93 -26.48
N VAL A 410 -3.17 -2.81 -25.27
CA VAL A 410 -2.61 -1.92 -24.21
C VAL A 410 -1.37 -2.49 -23.51
N GLY A 411 -0.91 -3.68 -23.93
CA GLY A 411 0.28 -4.36 -23.42
C GLY A 411 -0.02 -5.72 -22.83
N ASP A 412 1.02 -6.35 -22.28
CA ASP A 412 0.97 -7.60 -21.53
C ASP A 412 0.29 -8.73 -22.31
N MET A 413 0.97 -9.17 -23.38
CA MET A 413 0.42 -10.21 -24.26
C MET A 413 0.37 -11.61 -23.62
N ALA A 414 1.22 -11.87 -22.62
CA ALA A 414 1.54 -13.20 -22.10
C ALA A 414 2.05 -13.17 -20.64
N ASP A 415 2.26 -14.38 -20.10
CA ASP A 415 2.92 -14.79 -18.84
C ASP A 415 1.97 -15.17 -17.69
N ARG A 416 0.65 -15.03 -17.84
CA ARG A 416 -0.31 -15.43 -16.80
C ARG A 416 -1.47 -16.27 -17.31
N GLY A 417 -1.55 -16.48 -18.61
CA GLY A 417 -2.67 -17.17 -19.23
C GLY A 417 -2.36 -18.57 -19.70
N PRO A 418 -3.40 -19.25 -20.22
CA PRO A 418 -3.28 -20.61 -20.71
C PRO A 418 -2.60 -20.73 -22.09
N TYR A 419 -2.54 -19.66 -22.89
CA TYR A 419 -2.11 -19.68 -24.29
C TYR A 419 -1.16 -18.51 -24.62
N ASP A 420 -0.11 -18.38 -23.83
CA ASP A 420 0.89 -17.32 -23.94
C ASP A 420 1.57 -17.29 -25.33
N ALA A 421 2.09 -18.44 -25.79
CA ALA A 421 2.77 -18.52 -27.07
C ALA A 421 1.84 -18.19 -28.26
N GLU A 422 0.61 -18.71 -28.25
CA GLU A 422 -0.42 -18.39 -29.26
C GLU A 422 -0.73 -16.89 -29.30
N SER A 423 -0.87 -16.26 -28.13
CA SER A 423 -1.18 -14.84 -28.01
C SER A 423 -0.06 -13.99 -28.63
N VAL A 424 1.20 -14.26 -28.27
CA VAL A 424 2.38 -13.58 -28.84
C VAL A 424 2.46 -13.76 -30.35
N ILE A 425 2.28 -14.98 -30.86
CA ILE A 425 2.33 -15.28 -32.30
C ILE A 425 1.23 -14.52 -33.06
N TYR A 426 0.01 -14.53 -32.53
CA TYR A 426 -1.14 -13.92 -33.16
C TYR A 426 -1.03 -12.40 -33.21
N ILE A 427 -0.70 -11.77 -32.08
CA ILE A 427 -0.51 -10.31 -31.99
C ILE A 427 0.63 -9.88 -32.91
N THR A 428 1.76 -10.60 -32.91
CA THR A 428 2.87 -10.33 -33.84
C THR A 428 2.40 -10.37 -35.29
N SER A 429 1.54 -11.34 -35.67
CA SER A 429 0.99 -11.38 -37.03
C SER A 429 0.07 -10.19 -37.34
N LEU A 430 -0.72 -9.70 -36.40
CA LEU A 430 -1.61 -8.56 -36.63
C LEU A 430 -0.82 -7.26 -36.79
N VAL A 431 0.13 -7.02 -35.89
CA VAL A 431 0.99 -5.82 -35.89
C VAL A 431 1.81 -5.76 -37.18
N ARG A 432 2.45 -6.85 -37.57
CA ARG A 432 3.26 -6.89 -38.81
C ARG A 432 2.44 -6.75 -40.10
N LYS A 433 1.13 -6.99 -40.05
CA LYS A 433 0.20 -6.78 -41.18
C LYS A 433 -0.41 -5.37 -41.18
N GLY A 434 -0.02 -4.50 -40.24
CA GLY A 434 -0.59 -3.16 -40.09
C GLY A 434 -2.03 -3.14 -39.58
N ARG A 435 -2.51 -4.25 -38.99
CA ARG A 435 -3.90 -4.39 -38.49
C ARG A 435 -4.03 -4.11 -37.00
N ALA A 436 -2.90 -4.01 -36.30
CA ALA A 436 -2.88 -3.71 -34.88
C ALA A 436 -1.66 -2.89 -34.49
N VAL A 437 -1.78 -2.18 -33.37
CA VAL A 437 -0.68 -1.53 -32.65
C VAL A 437 -0.54 -2.21 -31.28
N LEU A 438 0.68 -2.50 -30.86
CA LEU A 438 0.98 -2.96 -29.51
C LEU A 438 1.63 -1.81 -28.73
N VAL A 439 1.02 -1.41 -27.61
CA VAL A 439 1.69 -0.60 -26.59
C VAL A 439 2.42 -1.54 -25.64
N LYS A 440 3.65 -1.20 -25.25
CA LYS A 440 4.52 -2.09 -24.48
C LYS A 440 4.13 -2.13 -23.00
N GLY A 441 3.85 -3.33 -22.49
CA GLY A 441 3.70 -3.63 -21.06
C GLY A 441 4.97 -4.15 -20.41
N ASN A 442 4.95 -4.35 -19.09
CA ASN A 442 6.11 -4.86 -18.36
C ASN A 442 6.38 -6.35 -18.67
N HIS A 443 5.35 -7.15 -18.93
CA HIS A 443 5.56 -8.55 -19.33
C HIS A 443 6.17 -8.63 -20.73
N ASP A 444 5.82 -7.69 -21.62
CA ASP A 444 6.40 -7.58 -22.96
C ASP A 444 7.90 -7.21 -22.91
N GLU A 445 8.31 -6.35 -21.98
CA GLU A 445 9.72 -6.03 -21.72
C GLU A 445 10.51 -7.25 -21.23
N ASN A 446 9.96 -7.98 -20.27
CA ASN A 446 10.58 -9.20 -19.75
C ASN A 446 10.73 -10.26 -20.85
N LEU A 447 9.69 -10.42 -21.67
CA LEU A 447 9.69 -11.33 -22.81
C LEU A 447 10.77 -10.94 -23.83
N LEU A 448 10.91 -9.65 -24.15
CA LEU A 448 11.96 -9.14 -25.05
C LEU A 448 13.36 -9.50 -24.54
N GLY A 449 13.66 -9.23 -23.26
CA GLY A 449 14.93 -9.56 -22.64
C GLY A 449 15.21 -11.08 -22.70
N GLY A 450 14.24 -11.90 -22.31
CA GLY A 450 14.38 -13.36 -22.33
C GLY A 450 14.56 -13.96 -23.73
N LEU A 451 13.89 -13.41 -24.75
CA LEU A 451 14.10 -13.81 -26.15
C LEU A 451 15.52 -13.47 -26.62
N LYS A 452 16.06 -12.31 -26.22
CA LYS A 452 17.45 -11.88 -26.46
C LYS A 452 18.50 -12.66 -25.65
N GLY A 453 18.07 -13.47 -24.68
CA GLY A 453 18.95 -14.34 -23.89
C GLY A 453 19.37 -13.74 -22.55
N GLU A 454 18.74 -12.65 -22.11
CA GLU A 454 18.90 -12.12 -20.76
C GLU A 454 18.28 -13.07 -19.73
N GLU A 455 18.84 -13.10 -18.52
CA GLU A 455 18.30 -13.89 -17.42
C GLU A 455 16.99 -13.26 -16.91
N THR A 456 15.89 -13.99 -17.08
CA THR A 456 14.56 -13.55 -16.66
C THR A 456 14.30 -13.86 -15.19
N LYS A 457 13.82 -12.87 -14.43
CA LYS A 457 13.47 -13.05 -13.01
C LYS A 457 12.15 -13.80 -12.80
N SER A 458 11.27 -13.80 -13.80
CA SER A 458 9.98 -14.50 -13.76
C SER A 458 10.13 -15.91 -14.35
N GLN A 459 9.61 -16.91 -13.62
CA GLN A 459 9.55 -18.29 -14.11
C GLN A 459 8.57 -18.42 -15.28
N GLU A 460 7.51 -17.61 -15.27
CA GLU A 460 6.47 -17.55 -16.28
C GLU A 460 7.05 -17.07 -17.62
N THR A 461 7.72 -15.91 -17.63
CA THR A 461 8.42 -15.42 -18.82
C THR A 461 9.45 -16.43 -19.33
N THR A 462 10.17 -17.08 -18.42
CA THR A 462 11.13 -18.14 -18.79
C THR A 462 10.44 -19.29 -19.53
N ALA A 463 9.26 -19.70 -19.07
CA ALA A 463 8.46 -20.75 -19.69
C ALA A 463 7.96 -20.33 -21.07
N THR A 464 7.40 -19.11 -21.19
CA THR A 464 6.96 -18.52 -22.46
C THR A 464 8.08 -18.49 -23.50
N VAL A 465 9.27 -18.02 -23.11
CA VAL A 465 10.46 -17.97 -23.98
C VAL A 465 10.87 -19.35 -24.45
N LYS A 466 10.92 -20.34 -23.55
CA LYS A 466 11.26 -21.73 -23.89
C LYS A 466 10.24 -22.33 -24.85
N GLU A 467 8.96 -22.09 -24.62
CA GLU A 467 7.90 -22.58 -25.49
C GLU A 467 7.99 -21.97 -26.89
N LEU A 468 8.14 -20.65 -26.99
CA LEU A 468 8.30 -19.96 -28.28
C LEU A 468 9.51 -20.49 -29.05
N LYS A 469 10.69 -20.59 -28.40
CA LYS A 469 11.91 -21.12 -29.03
C LYS A 469 11.78 -22.60 -29.44
N ARG A 470 10.97 -23.39 -28.73
CA ARG A 470 10.68 -24.78 -29.09
C ARG A 470 9.75 -24.88 -30.31
N ARG A 471 8.78 -23.98 -30.43
CA ARG A 471 7.72 -24.04 -31.47
C ARG A 471 8.10 -23.33 -32.76
N LEU A 472 8.94 -22.31 -32.69
CA LEU A 472 9.22 -21.40 -33.80
C LEU A 472 10.65 -21.49 -34.28
N LYS A 473 10.86 -21.25 -35.57
CA LYS A 473 12.19 -21.11 -36.16
C LYS A 473 12.83 -19.77 -35.73
N PRO A 474 14.18 -19.67 -35.71
CA PRO A 474 14.88 -18.44 -35.33
C PRO A 474 14.41 -17.17 -36.06
N GLU A 475 14.06 -17.26 -37.34
CA GLU A 475 13.59 -16.10 -38.12
C GLU A 475 12.22 -15.61 -37.66
N SER A 476 11.38 -16.51 -37.11
CA SER A 476 10.08 -16.11 -36.56
C SER A 476 10.24 -15.49 -35.18
N ILE A 477 11.18 -15.98 -34.38
CA ILE A 477 11.57 -15.35 -33.11
C ILE A 477 12.11 -13.93 -33.35
N GLN A 478 12.95 -13.76 -34.37
CA GLN A 478 13.49 -12.44 -34.73
C GLN A 478 12.37 -11.44 -35.07
N LYS A 479 11.31 -11.88 -35.74
CA LYS A 479 10.14 -11.03 -36.03
C LYS A 479 9.38 -10.58 -34.78
N ILE A 480 9.36 -11.41 -33.73
CA ILE A 480 8.75 -11.07 -32.43
C ILE A 480 9.64 -10.05 -31.72
N ILE A 481 10.96 -10.28 -31.69
CA ILE A 481 11.94 -9.34 -31.12
C ILE A 481 11.82 -7.98 -31.80
N GLU A 482 11.83 -7.93 -33.14
CA GLU A 482 11.67 -6.69 -33.91
C GLU A 482 10.37 -5.97 -33.53
N MET A 483 9.25 -6.68 -33.45
CA MET A 483 7.96 -6.09 -33.08
C MET A 483 8.00 -5.49 -31.67
N LEU A 484 8.54 -6.24 -30.70
CA LEU A 484 8.70 -5.78 -29.32
C LEU A 484 9.66 -4.60 -29.20
N GLU A 485 10.75 -4.55 -29.98
CA GLU A 485 11.68 -3.41 -29.98
C GLU A 485 11.01 -2.12 -30.47
N HIS A 486 10.16 -2.22 -31.49
CA HIS A 486 9.46 -1.08 -32.10
C HIS A 486 8.14 -0.71 -31.40
N ALA A 487 7.60 -1.58 -30.55
CA ALA A 487 6.39 -1.29 -29.79
C ALA A 487 6.60 -0.05 -28.89
N PRO A 488 5.78 1.01 -29.03
CA PRO A 488 5.93 2.23 -28.25
C PRO A 488 5.51 2.03 -26.78
N TYR A 489 6.05 2.86 -25.90
CA TYR A 489 5.60 2.96 -24.50
C TYR A 489 4.27 3.72 -24.37
N ILE A 490 4.05 4.68 -25.28
CA ILE A 490 2.85 5.49 -25.37
C ILE A 490 2.46 5.56 -26.85
N ALA A 491 1.18 5.33 -27.16
CA ALA A 491 0.64 5.58 -28.49
C ALA A 491 -0.42 6.69 -28.41
N GLU A 492 -0.36 7.66 -29.32
CA GLU A 492 -1.21 8.86 -29.30
C GLU A 492 -2.05 8.96 -30.58
N TRP A 493 -3.33 9.31 -30.40
CA TRP A 493 -4.29 9.66 -31.45
C TRP A 493 -5.01 10.95 -31.03
N LYS A 494 -5.72 11.58 -31.97
CA LYS A 494 -6.55 12.74 -31.65
C LYS A 494 -7.58 12.35 -30.55
N GLY A 495 -7.47 13.02 -29.40
CA GLY A 495 -8.33 12.79 -28.22
C GLY A 495 -8.03 11.53 -27.39
N LEU A 496 -6.96 10.78 -27.69
CA LEU A 496 -6.68 9.50 -27.04
C LEU A 496 -5.17 9.27 -26.85
N VAL A 497 -4.79 8.83 -25.65
CA VAL A 497 -3.44 8.36 -25.33
C VAL A 497 -3.55 6.97 -24.74
N VAL A 498 -2.73 6.03 -25.22
CA VAL A 498 -2.68 4.66 -24.70
C VAL A 498 -1.33 4.42 -24.04
N ALA A 499 -1.36 4.00 -22.78
CA ALA A 499 -0.19 3.67 -21.97
C ALA A 499 -0.53 2.45 -21.09
N HIS A 500 0.45 1.61 -20.77
CA HIS A 500 0.14 0.34 -20.11
C HIS A 500 -0.31 0.49 -18.64
N ALA A 501 0.56 0.93 -17.73
CA ALA A 501 0.27 0.90 -16.28
C ALA A 501 -0.02 2.28 -15.66
N ALA A 502 0.74 3.29 -16.05
CA ALA A 502 0.61 4.66 -15.54
C ALA A 502 1.07 5.68 -16.61
N LEU A 503 0.69 6.94 -16.45
CA LEU A 503 1.15 8.01 -17.33
C LEU A 503 1.58 9.22 -16.50
N PRO A 504 2.89 9.45 -16.28
CA PRO A 504 3.34 10.53 -15.42
C PRO A 504 3.02 11.91 -15.98
N ARG A 505 3.12 12.05 -17.31
CA ARG A 505 2.74 13.22 -18.10
C ARG A 505 2.67 12.81 -19.56
N ILE A 506 2.03 13.64 -20.37
CA ILE A 506 2.05 13.50 -21.83
C ILE A 506 3.35 14.14 -22.34
N PRO A 507 4.22 13.43 -23.08
CA PRO A 507 5.45 14.02 -23.60
C PRO A 507 5.15 15.16 -24.58
N ARG A 508 6.03 16.16 -24.67
CA ARG A 508 5.90 17.19 -25.70
C ARG A 508 6.30 16.62 -27.06
N LYS A 509 5.84 17.28 -28.13
CA LYS A 509 6.25 16.93 -29.50
C LYS A 509 7.78 16.95 -29.62
N GLY A 510 8.34 15.82 -30.05
CA GLY A 510 9.79 15.62 -30.20
C GLY A 510 10.56 15.32 -28.90
N GLU A 511 9.88 15.25 -27.75
CA GLU A 511 10.49 14.94 -26.47
C GLU A 511 10.63 13.42 -26.28
N SER A 512 11.81 12.98 -25.84
CA SER A 512 12.06 11.56 -25.53
C SER A 512 11.72 11.26 -24.06
N LEU A 513 11.09 10.11 -23.81
CA LEU A 513 10.86 9.62 -22.46
C LEU A 513 12.17 9.19 -21.80
N SER A 514 12.38 9.59 -20.54
CA SER A 514 13.48 9.08 -19.71
C SER A 514 13.25 7.62 -19.31
N GLU A 515 14.32 6.91 -18.93
CA GLU A 515 14.21 5.53 -18.42
C GLU A 515 13.34 5.41 -17.17
N ALA A 516 13.35 6.44 -16.31
CA ALA A 516 12.48 6.50 -15.15
C ALA A 516 11.00 6.61 -15.55
N GLU A 517 10.67 7.44 -16.54
CA GLU A 517 9.30 7.58 -17.05
C GLU A 517 8.83 6.29 -17.74
N LYS A 518 9.67 5.68 -18.59
CA LYS A 518 9.35 4.39 -19.24
C LYS A 518 9.00 3.32 -18.22
N LYS A 519 9.80 3.22 -17.15
CA LYS A 519 9.56 2.26 -16.07
C LYS A 519 8.25 2.55 -15.33
N VAL A 520 7.92 3.82 -15.07
CA VAL A 520 6.62 4.18 -14.49
C VAL A 520 5.48 3.79 -15.42
N ILE A 521 5.66 4.00 -16.74
CA ILE A 521 4.64 3.68 -17.74
C ILE A 521 4.38 2.17 -17.83
N THR A 522 5.42 1.33 -17.75
CA THR A 522 5.25 -0.13 -17.86
C THR A 522 4.99 -0.83 -16.53
N HIS A 523 5.53 -0.36 -15.41
CA HIS A 523 5.44 -1.06 -14.11
C HIS A 523 4.57 -0.34 -13.07
N GLY A 524 4.02 0.83 -13.41
CA GLY A 524 3.55 1.79 -12.41
C GLY A 524 4.72 2.30 -11.55
N ALA A 525 4.43 2.98 -10.43
CA ALA A 525 5.45 3.24 -9.42
C ALA A 525 5.01 2.90 -8.00
N ARG A 526 5.99 2.60 -7.15
CA ARG A 526 5.78 2.12 -5.78
C ARG A 526 5.66 3.34 -4.86
N THR A 527 4.58 3.47 -4.09
CA THR A 527 4.51 4.46 -3.00
C THR A 527 5.54 4.14 -1.92
N GLY A 528 6.35 5.12 -1.51
CA GLY A 528 7.27 4.98 -0.37
C GLY A 528 6.59 4.71 0.98
N GLY A 529 5.26 4.87 1.08
CA GLY A 529 4.47 4.45 2.23
C GLY A 529 4.20 2.95 2.22
N PHE A 530 4.79 2.22 3.18
CA PHE A 530 4.47 0.82 3.43
C PHE A 530 3.07 0.69 4.05
N SER A 531 2.14 0.09 3.31
CA SER A 531 0.83 -0.30 3.82
C SER A 531 0.64 -1.81 3.66
N GLY A 532 0.53 -2.56 4.77
CA GLY A 532 0.07 -3.95 4.71
C GLY A 532 0.95 -4.94 3.96
N GLY A 533 2.23 -4.64 3.73
CA GLY A 533 3.17 -5.54 3.04
C GLY A 533 3.25 -5.37 1.53
N ARG A 534 2.56 -4.38 0.93
CA ARG A 534 2.81 -3.92 -0.44
C ARG A 534 2.87 -2.39 -0.49
N ALA A 535 3.79 -1.85 -1.29
CA ALA A 535 3.66 -0.47 -1.74
C ALA A 535 2.39 -0.39 -2.61
N ALA A 536 1.54 0.61 -2.39
CA ALA A 536 0.47 0.88 -3.35
C ALA A 536 1.15 1.16 -4.70
N VAL A 537 0.80 0.38 -5.72
CA VAL A 537 1.29 0.62 -7.07
C VAL A 537 0.42 1.74 -7.64
N TRP A 538 1.07 2.80 -8.08
CA TRP A 538 0.44 3.90 -8.79
C TRP A 538 -0.24 3.36 -10.06
N LYS A 539 -1.54 3.56 -10.13
CA LYS A 539 -2.42 3.15 -11.23
C LYS A 539 -2.62 4.29 -12.23
N LEU A 540 -3.06 3.97 -13.45
CA LEU A 540 -3.36 4.96 -14.48
C LEU A 540 -4.33 6.06 -14.01
N HIS A 541 -5.45 5.71 -13.37
CA HIS A 541 -6.42 6.70 -12.86
C HIS A 541 -5.88 7.57 -11.70
N ASN A 542 -4.79 7.15 -11.05
CA ASN A 542 -4.11 7.85 -9.95
C ASN A 542 -2.85 8.60 -10.40
N THR A 543 -2.54 8.65 -11.70
CA THR A 543 -1.30 9.24 -12.22
C THR A 543 -1.51 10.07 -13.47
N ALA A 544 -2.47 9.71 -14.33
CA ALA A 544 -2.75 10.43 -15.55
C ALA A 544 -3.26 11.84 -15.25
N ALA A 545 -2.73 12.81 -15.99
CA ALA A 545 -3.21 14.18 -16.00
C ALA A 545 -4.30 14.31 -17.07
N HIS A 546 -5.50 14.73 -16.67
CA HIS A 546 -6.59 15.04 -17.60
C HIS A 546 -6.25 16.36 -18.32
N ASP A 547 -5.63 16.33 -19.49
CA ASP A 547 -5.63 17.50 -20.38
C ASP A 547 -7.00 17.52 -21.09
N PRO A 548 -7.71 18.66 -21.20
CA PRO A 548 -8.97 18.73 -21.93
C PRO A 548 -8.87 17.94 -23.23
N GLU A 549 -9.94 17.20 -23.50
CA GLU A 549 -10.14 16.43 -24.73
C GLU A 549 -9.40 15.10 -24.84
N VAL A 550 -8.57 14.69 -23.87
CA VAL A 550 -7.81 13.42 -23.98
C VAL A 550 -8.26 12.37 -22.98
N LEU A 551 -8.66 11.23 -23.53
CA LEU A 551 -8.84 9.99 -22.79
C LEU A 551 -7.51 9.24 -22.74
N VAL A 552 -7.07 8.87 -21.53
CA VAL A 552 -5.90 8.01 -21.33
C VAL A 552 -6.37 6.59 -21.03
N VAL A 553 -6.02 5.63 -21.88
CA VAL A 553 -6.45 4.24 -21.76
C VAL A 553 -5.27 3.34 -21.41
N GLY A 554 -5.49 2.37 -20.52
CA GLY A 554 -4.47 1.40 -20.15
C GLY A 554 -4.98 0.15 -19.46
N GLY A 555 -4.05 -0.60 -18.87
CA GLY A 555 -4.23 -1.88 -18.19
C GLY A 555 -3.45 -1.97 -16.87
N HIS A 556 -2.87 -3.15 -16.57
CA HIS A 556 -2.01 -3.47 -15.42
C HIS A 556 -2.65 -3.50 -14.01
N THR A 557 -3.88 -3.05 -13.85
CA THR A 557 -4.45 -2.71 -12.53
C THR A 557 -5.35 -3.78 -11.90
N HIS A 558 -5.69 -4.85 -12.63
CA HIS A 558 -6.53 -5.98 -12.22
C HIS A 558 -7.84 -5.53 -11.54
N GLU A 559 -8.57 -4.62 -12.19
CA GLU A 559 -9.85 -4.15 -11.65
C GLU A 559 -10.90 -5.29 -11.67
N GLU A 560 -12.00 -5.16 -10.91
CA GLU A 560 -13.05 -6.19 -10.97
C GLU A 560 -13.81 -6.17 -12.32
N ALA A 561 -13.86 -5.01 -12.95
CA ALA A 561 -14.48 -4.72 -14.24
C ALA A 561 -13.74 -3.51 -14.86
N PRO A 562 -13.85 -3.27 -16.18
CA PRO A 562 -13.26 -2.08 -16.79
C PRO A 562 -13.83 -0.81 -16.16
N VAL A 563 -12.97 0.16 -15.89
CA VAL A 563 -13.31 1.40 -15.18
C VAL A 563 -13.13 2.58 -16.12
N LYS A 564 -14.19 3.34 -16.35
CA LYS A 564 -14.14 4.63 -17.06
C LYS A 564 -14.32 5.76 -16.05
N ASN A 565 -13.32 6.61 -15.89
CA ASN A 565 -13.38 7.81 -15.06
C ASN A 565 -13.26 9.05 -15.94
N MET A 566 -14.41 9.55 -16.38
CA MET A 566 -14.48 10.72 -17.27
C MET A 566 -13.99 12.00 -16.59
N ILE A 567 -14.03 12.09 -15.26
CA ILE A 567 -13.50 13.24 -14.52
C ILE A 567 -11.95 13.24 -14.56
N ALA A 568 -11.34 12.07 -14.49
CA ALA A 568 -9.89 11.91 -14.57
C ALA A 568 -9.39 11.72 -16.00
N GLY A 569 -10.27 11.63 -16.99
CA GLY A 569 -9.92 11.36 -18.38
C GLY A 569 -9.23 10.01 -18.55
N THR A 570 -9.65 8.99 -17.81
CA THR A 570 -9.01 7.67 -17.88
C THR A 570 -10.01 6.56 -18.16
N ALA A 571 -9.58 5.55 -18.92
CA ALA A 571 -10.26 4.26 -19.01
C ALA A 571 -9.26 3.13 -18.76
N ILE A 572 -9.67 2.15 -17.98
CA ILE A 572 -8.87 0.98 -17.65
C ILE A 572 -9.60 -0.23 -18.17
N LEU A 573 -8.94 -1.00 -19.02
CA LEU A 573 -9.52 -2.18 -19.69
C LEU A 573 -9.04 -3.49 -19.07
N ASP A 574 -8.05 -3.46 -18.18
CA ASP A 574 -7.62 -4.63 -17.44
C ASP A 574 -8.57 -4.93 -16.26
N ALA A 575 -9.30 -6.03 -16.41
CA ALA A 575 -10.17 -6.59 -15.36
C ALA A 575 -9.69 -7.98 -14.89
N GLY A 576 -8.40 -8.28 -15.04
CA GLY A 576 -7.81 -9.58 -14.71
C GLY A 576 -8.39 -10.71 -15.56
N ALA A 577 -8.26 -10.60 -16.89
CA ALA A 577 -8.79 -11.58 -17.84
C ALA A 577 -8.25 -12.99 -17.56
N GLU A 578 -6.98 -13.07 -17.18
CA GLU A 578 -6.23 -14.25 -16.79
C GLU A 578 -6.70 -14.88 -15.47
N VAL A 579 -7.46 -14.15 -14.65
CA VAL A 579 -8.08 -14.67 -13.42
C VAL A 579 -9.56 -14.94 -13.61
N GLN A 580 -10.29 -13.97 -14.18
CA GLN A 580 -11.75 -13.97 -14.27
C GLN A 580 -12.27 -14.64 -15.54
N GLY A 581 -11.40 -14.84 -16.54
CA GLY A 581 -11.74 -15.44 -17.83
C GLY A 581 -12.54 -14.51 -18.72
N LYS A 582 -12.43 -13.20 -18.52
CA LYS A 582 -13.14 -12.20 -19.31
C LYS A 582 -12.19 -11.10 -19.75
N LEU A 583 -11.85 -11.10 -21.04
CA LEU A 583 -11.05 -10.05 -21.66
C LEU A 583 -11.97 -8.92 -22.11
N TRP A 584 -11.55 -7.68 -21.87
CA TRP A 584 -12.31 -6.49 -22.23
C TRP A 584 -11.62 -5.71 -23.34
N GLY A 585 -12.44 -5.06 -24.13
CA GLY A 585 -12.03 -4.05 -25.10
C GLY A 585 -13.00 -2.88 -25.14
N MET A 586 -12.62 -1.85 -25.88
CA MET A 586 -13.40 -0.61 -26.02
C MET A 586 -13.32 -0.10 -27.45
N TYR A 587 -14.49 0.18 -28.02
CA TYR A 587 -14.60 0.89 -29.29
C TYR A 587 -14.29 2.38 -29.07
N TYR A 588 -13.51 2.97 -29.96
CA TYR A 588 -13.21 4.41 -29.97
C TYR A 588 -13.50 4.97 -31.37
N PRO A 589 -14.17 6.14 -31.49
CA PRO A 589 -14.50 7.10 -30.43
C PRO A 589 -15.79 6.81 -29.63
N GLU A 590 -16.49 5.69 -29.89
CA GLU A 590 -17.80 5.40 -29.32
C GLU A 590 -17.79 5.15 -27.78
N LEU A 591 -16.63 4.79 -27.24
CA LEU A 591 -16.41 4.40 -25.84
C LEU A 591 -17.28 3.21 -25.37
N GLU A 592 -17.84 2.45 -26.29
CA GLU A 592 -18.62 1.24 -26.02
C GLU A 592 -17.69 0.10 -25.59
N LEU A 593 -18.01 -0.54 -24.48
CA LEU A 593 -17.24 -1.67 -23.96
C LEU A 593 -17.69 -2.97 -24.62
N ALA A 594 -16.73 -3.79 -25.01
CA ALA A 594 -16.94 -5.16 -25.46
C ALA A 594 -16.15 -6.13 -24.59
N SER A 595 -16.60 -7.38 -24.57
CA SER A 595 -15.87 -8.45 -23.88
C SER A 595 -16.05 -9.78 -24.58
N ALA A 596 -15.07 -10.66 -24.36
CA ALA A 596 -15.13 -12.07 -24.72
C ALA A 596 -14.62 -12.93 -23.57
N GLU A 597 -15.05 -14.19 -23.57
CA GLU A 597 -14.75 -15.15 -22.52
C GLU A 597 -13.56 -16.04 -22.90
N GLU A 598 -12.68 -16.33 -21.94
CA GLU A 598 -11.63 -17.35 -22.06
C GLU A 598 -12.12 -18.61 -21.31
N PRO A 599 -12.64 -19.63 -22.03
CA PRO A 599 -13.35 -20.75 -21.38
C PRO A 599 -12.48 -21.56 -20.41
N SER A 600 -11.18 -21.67 -20.73
CA SER A 600 -10.21 -22.39 -19.91
C SER A 600 -9.99 -21.69 -18.56
N VAL A 601 -9.85 -20.35 -18.56
CA VAL A 601 -9.78 -19.54 -17.35
C VAL A 601 -11.10 -19.51 -16.60
N LEU A 602 -12.24 -19.36 -17.28
CA LEU A 602 -13.55 -19.39 -16.63
C LEU A 602 -13.81 -20.70 -15.86
N LYS A 603 -13.35 -21.83 -16.41
CA LYS A 603 -13.41 -23.10 -15.70
C LYS A 603 -12.62 -23.03 -14.39
N MET A 604 -11.40 -22.48 -14.42
CA MET A 604 -10.56 -22.33 -13.23
C MET A 604 -11.12 -21.30 -12.24
N PHE A 605 -11.69 -20.20 -12.73
CA PHE A 605 -12.34 -19.19 -11.91
C PHE A 605 -13.57 -19.75 -11.19
N LYS A 606 -14.36 -20.60 -11.85
CA LYS A 606 -15.47 -21.32 -11.19
C LYS A 606 -14.96 -22.21 -10.06
N ILE A 607 -13.80 -22.86 -10.23
CA ILE A 607 -13.16 -23.65 -9.17
C ILE A 607 -12.68 -22.74 -8.03
N LEU A 608 -12.10 -21.57 -8.31
CA LEU A 608 -11.71 -20.59 -7.28
C LEU A 608 -12.85 -20.23 -6.33
N LYS A 609 -14.09 -20.17 -6.84
CA LYS A 609 -15.30 -19.82 -6.08
C LYS A 609 -15.90 -20.98 -5.29
N GLN A 610 -15.39 -22.20 -5.46
CA GLN A 610 -15.84 -23.37 -4.71
C GLN A 610 -15.03 -23.52 -3.43
N GLU A 611 -15.46 -24.40 -2.51
CA GLU A 611 -14.66 -24.77 -1.33
C GLU A 611 -13.78 -26.00 -1.57
N ARG A 612 -14.21 -26.90 -2.47
CA ARG A 612 -13.55 -28.18 -2.72
C ARG A 612 -12.58 -28.07 -3.88
N LEU A 613 -11.44 -28.74 -3.75
CA LEU A 613 -10.50 -28.92 -4.84
C LEU A 613 -11.07 -29.87 -5.91
N PRO A 614 -10.75 -29.65 -7.20
CA PRO A 614 -11.01 -30.63 -8.25
C PRO A 614 -10.09 -31.86 -8.07
N GLU A 615 -10.32 -32.92 -8.86
CA GLU A 615 -9.50 -34.14 -8.82
C GLU A 615 -8.66 -34.33 -10.10
N ARG A 616 -7.57 -35.10 -9.98
CA ARG A 616 -6.77 -35.61 -11.12
C ARG A 616 -6.23 -34.49 -12.02
N LYS A 617 -6.42 -34.61 -13.34
CA LYS A 617 -5.93 -33.65 -14.32
C LYS A 617 -6.46 -32.24 -14.09
N ASP A 618 -7.72 -32.11 -13.65
CA ASP A 618 -8.31 -30.80 -13.37
C ASP A 618 -7.66 -30.14 -12.15
N LEU A 619 -7.18 -30.92 -11.18
CA LEU A 619 -6.36 -30.43 -10.08
C LEU A 619 -5.02 -29.91 -10.53
N LEU A 620 -4.30 -30.68 -11.37
CA LEU A 620 -3.01 -30.23 -11.89
C LEU A 620 -3.14 -28.95 -12.71
N THR A 621 -4.17 -28.86 -13.55
CA THR A 621 -4.47 -27.64 -14.33
C THR A 621 -4.82 -26.47 -13.42
N PHE A 622 -5.64 -26.70 -12.39
CA PHE A 622 -6.01 -25.66 -11.44
C PHE A 622 -4.84 -25.19 -10.58
N MET A 623 -3.96 -26.10 -10.15
CA MET A 623 -2.75 -25.77 -9.41
C MET A 623 -1.79 -24.93 -10.26
N GLU A 624 -1.59 -25.29 -11.52
CA GLU A 624 -0.76 -24.50 -12.42
C GLU A 624 -1.34 -23.10 -12.66
N PHE A 625 -2.65 -23.02 -12.90
CA PHE A 625 -3.37 -21.76 -12.97
C PHE A 625 -3.18 -20.92 -11.70
N ALA A 626 -3.44 -21.49 -10.52
CA ALA A 626 -3.32 -20.77 -9.25
C ALA A 626 -1.87 -20.35 -8.97
N ARG A 627 -0.88 -21.12 -9.43
CA ARG A 627 0.55 -20.79 -9.36
C ARG A 627 0.88 -19.59 -10.26
N GLN A 628 0.41 -19.57 -11.51
CA GLN A 628 0.59 -18.44 -12.43
C GLN A 628 -0.02 -17.14 -11.87
N GLN A 629 -1.16 -17.25 -11.18
CA GLN A 629 -1.78 -16.12 -10.47
C GLN A 629 -1.08 -15.75 -9.15
N SER A 630 0.03 -16.42 -8.82
CA SER A 630 0.73 -16.28 -7.54
C SER A 630 -0.17 -16.51 -6.33
N PHE A 631 -1.26 -17.27 -6.47
CA PHE A 631 -2.14 -17.62 -5.34
C PHE A 631 -1.55 -18.74 -4.48
N ILE A 632 -0.75 -19.61 -5.09
CA ILE A 632 -0.09 -20.72 -4.41
C ILE A 632 1.39 -20.80 -4.80
N ASP A 633 2.19 -21.28 -3.87
CA ASP A 633 3.55 -21.75 -4.10
C ASP A 633 3.52 -23.27 -4.27
N VAL A 634 4.23 -23.77 -5.28
CA VAL A 634 4.37 -25.21 -5.52
C VAL A 634 5.85 -25.59 -5.47
N LEU A 635 6.14 -26.76 -4.91
CA LEU A 635 7.47 -27.33 -4.87
C LEU A 635 7.43 -28.76 -5.40
N PRO A 636 8.03 -29.04 -6.58
CA PRO A 636 8.16 -30.40 -7.08
C PRO A 636 9.20 -31.18 -6.26
N GLY A 637 8.89 -32.44 -5.97
CA GLY A 637 9.78 -33.36 -5.26
C GLY A 637 10.95 -33.81 -6.12
N LYS A 638 12.11 -34.02 -5.49
CA LYS A 638 13.34 -34.54 -6.10
C LYS A 638 13.77 -35.84 -5.42
N GLY A 639 14.53 -36.67 -6.12
CA GLY A 639 15.07 -37.92 -5.57
C GLY A 639 13.97 -38.88 -5.10
N THR A 640 13.92 -39.18 -3.80
CA THR A 640 12.93 -40.10 -3.22
C THR A 640 11.47 -39.61 -3.39
N TYR A 641 11.25 -38.29 -3.47
CA TYR A 641 9.95 -37.66 -3.66
C TYR A 641 9.64 -37.35 -5.13
N GLU A 642 10.47 -37.82 -6.06
CA GLU A 642 10.22 -37.65 -7.50
C GLU A 642 8.83 -38.20 -7.88
N GLY A 643 8.09 -37.37 -8.61
CA GLY A 643 6.68 -37.61 -8.97
C GLY A 643 5.65 -37.00 -8.01
N LEU A 644 6.08 -36.38 -6.90
CA LEU A 644 5.21 -35.63 -6.00
C LEU A 644 5.36 -34.12 -6.17
N THR A 645 4.30 -33.38 -5.87
CA THR A 645 4.31 -31.92 -5.73
C THR A 645 3.63 -31.54 -4.43
N ILE A 646 4.28 -30.67 -3.64
CA ILE A 646 3.66 -30.04 -2.47
C ILE A 646 3.22 -28.63 -2.82
N ALA A 647 2.04 -28.21 -2.36
CA ALA A 647 1.51 -26.87 -2.62
C ALA A 647 0.94 -26.21 -1.36
N SER A 648 1.23 -24.92 -1.24
CA SER A 648 0.78 -24.05 -0.16
C SER A 648 0.30 -22.70 -0.71
N PHE A 649 -0.60 -22.02 -0.02
CA PHE A 649 -1.00 -20.66 -0.37
C PHE A 649 0.23 -19.75 -0.28
N SER A 650 0.32 -18.81 -1.20
CA SER A 650 1.42 -17.86 -1.24
C SER A 650 1.28 -16.78 -0.18
N GLN A 651 2.34 -16.01 0.01
CA GLN A 651 2.31 -14.82 0.85
C GLN A 651 1.28 -13.77 0.36
N ILE A 652 1.05 -13.67 -0.96
CA ILE A 652 0.07 -12.76 -1.54
C ILE A 652 -1.35 -13.18 -1.12
N THR A 653 -1.64 -14.47 -1.19
CA THR A 653 -2.91 -15.03 -0.73
C THR A 653 -3.12 -14.78 0.75
N GLU A 654 -2.07 -14.92 1.57
CA GLU A 654 -2.14 -14.71 3.01
C GLU A 654 -2.35 -13.25 3.40
N LEU A 655 -1.56 -12.33 2.87
CA LEU A 655 -1.68 -10.90 3.15
C LEU A 655 -2.99 -10.31 2.61
N GLY A 656 -3.41 -10.76 1.42
CA GLY A 656 -4.66 -10.32 0.79
C GLY A 656 -5.91 -10.98 1.36
N ASN A 657 -5.77 -11.97 2.24
CA ASN A 657 -6.88 -12.80 2.74
C ASN A 657 -7.71 -13.37 1.58
N LEU A 658 -7.06 -13.74 0.47
CA LEU A 658 -7.73 -14.01 -0.82
C LEU A 658 -8.67 -15.22 -0.74
N TRP A 659 -8.48 -16.11 0.24
CA TRP A 659 -9.39 -17.22 0.49
C TRP A 659 -10.80 -16.81 0.95
N GLU A 660 -11.03 -15.55 1.35
CA GLU A 660 -12.40 -15.05 1.54
C GLU A 660 -13.10 -14.80 0.19
N LYS A 661 -12.34 -14.32 -0.81
CA LYS A 661 -12.85 -14.16 -2.19
C LYS A 661 -12.86 -15.48 -2.96
N TYR A 662 -11.92 -16.38 -2.65
CA TYR A 662 -11.68 -17.65 -3.33
C TYR A 662 -11.52 -18.82 -2.33
N PRO A 663 -12.62 -19.38 -1.80
CA PRO A 663 -12.60 -20.33 -0.68
C PRO A 663 -11.74 -21.57 -0.88
N VAL A 664 -11.59 -22.06 -2.11
CA VAL A 664 -10.78 -23.25 -2.42
C VAL A 664 -9.32 -23.07 -1.98
N LEU A 665 -8.82 -21.83 -1.95
CA LEU A 665 -7.44 -21.52 -1.56
C LEU A 665 -7.13 -21.93 -0.11
N ARG A 666 -8.14 -22.12 0.75
CA ARG A 666 -7.97 -22.62 2.12
C ARG A 666 -7.31 -24.00 2.17
N ASN A 667 -7.43 -24.80 1.12
CA ASN A 667 -6.90 -26.16 1.05
C ASN A 667 -5.38 -26.21 0.81
N PHE A 668 -4.78 -25.17 0.22
CA PHE A 668 -3.34 -25.17 -0.07
C PHE A 668 -2.56 -24.84 1.19
N ARG A 669 -2.45 -25.80 2.12
CA ARG A 669 -1.67 -25.63 3.35
C ARG A 669 -0.68 -26.76 3.51
N GLY A 670 0.00 -27.11 2.43
CA GLY A 670 0.90 -28.26 2.35
C GLY A 670 0.24 -29.50 1.76
N ILE A 671 -0.70 -29.32 0.82
CA ILE A 671 -1.30 -30.44 0.11
C ILE A 671 -0.24 -31.12 -0.75
N ILE A 672 -0.26 -32.45 -0.83
CA ILE A 672 0.70 -33.24 -1.61
C ILE A 672 -0.05 -34.07 -2.63
N VAL A 673 0.34 -33.95 -3.89
CA VAL A 673 -0.27 -34.65 -5.03
C VAL A 673 0.78 -35.40 -5.83
N ASP A 674 0.38 -36.51 -6.45
CA ASP A 674 1.21 -37.22 -7.43
C ASP A 674 1.14 -36.59 -8.83
N SER A 675 1.92 -37.12 -9.77
CA SER A 675 1.98 -36.66 -11.17
C SER A 675 0.68 -36.86 -11.97
N ASN A 676 -0.30 -37.59 -11.43
CA ASN A 676 -1.62 -37.78 -12.00
C ASN A 676 -2.69 -36.88 -11.35
N GLY A 677 -2.30 -36.10 -10.32
CA GLY A 677 -3.20 -35.25 -9.53
C GLY A 677 -4.03 -36.03 -8.52
N ASN A 678 -3.56 -37.20 -8.06
CA ASN A 678 -4.15 -37.89 -6.92
C ASN A 678 -3.59 -37.31 -5.63
N PHE A 679 -4.44 -37.12 -4.63
CA PHE A 679 -4.03 -36.68 -3.30
C PHE A 679 -3.22 -37.77 -2.59
N VAL A 680 -1.99 -37.43 -2.21
CA VAL A 680 -1.11 -38.24 -1.36
C VAL A 680 -1.19 -37.74 0.09
N ALA A 681 -1.34 -36.42 0.29
CA ALA A 681 -1.62 -35.85 1.60
C ALA A 681 -2.56 -34.63 1.50
N HIS A 682 -3.50 -34.51 2.43
CA HIS A 682 -4.46 -33.40 2.56
C HIS A 682 -4.50 -32.93 4.02
N PRO A 683 -3.64 -31.97 4.42
CA PRO A 683 -3.60 -31.45 5.79
C PRO A 683 -4.78 -30.51 6.07
N PHE A 684 -4.84 -29.92 7.27
CA PHE A 684 -5.90 -28.96 7.62
C PHE A 684 -6.02 -27.80 6.63
N GLU A 685 -7.25 -27.37 6.38
CA GLU A 685 -7.52 -26.08 5.74
C GLU A 685 -7.03 -24.89 6.59
N LYS A 686 -6.97 -23.71 5.98
CA LYS A 686 -6.76 -22.43 6.69
C LYS A 686 -7.93 -22.15 7.63
N THR A 687 -7.64 -22.02 8.92
CA THR A 687 -8.62 -21.70 9.98
C THR A 687 -8.77 -20.21 10.25
N HIS A 688 -9.86 -19.84 10.93
CA HIS A 688 -10.25 -18.46 11.19
C HIS A 688 -9.75 -17.92 12.54
N LYS A 689 -9.38 -16.64 12.65
CA LYS A 689 -9.05 -15.95 13.92
C LYS A 689 -10.27 -15.25 14.54
N ALA A 690 -10.56 -15.54 15.81
CA ALA A 690 -11.59 -14.83 16.57
C ALA A 690 -11.20 -13.36 16.80
N GLY A 691 -12.17 -12.45 16.70
CA GLY A 691 -11.99 -11.01 16.92
C GLY A 691 -11.39 -10.25 15.73
N ASP A 692 -10.62 -10.95 14.89
CA ASP A 692 -9.98 -10.37 13.70
C ASP A 692 -10.70 -10.76 12.40
N GLU A 693 -10.72 -12.05 12.06
CA GLU A 693 -11.32 -12.56 10.82
C GLU A 693 -12.83 -12.83 11.00
N ILE A 694 -13.24 -13.30 12.19
CA ILE A 694 -14.66 -13.42 12.57
C ILE A 694 -14.95 -12.44 13.73
N PRO A 695 -15.86 -11.48 13.54
CA PRO A 695 -16.27 -10.56 14.61
C PRO A 695 -16.83 -11.29 15.83
N LEU A 696 -16.50 -10.84 17.04
CA LEU A 696 -16.90 -11.50 18.30
C LEU A 696 -18.41 -11.61 18.47
N GLU A 697 -19.16 -10.63 17.98
CA GLU A 697 -20.62 -10.61 17.96
C GLU A 697 -21.26 -11.74 17.12
N LYS A 698 -20.50 -12.36 16.19
CA LYS A 698 -20.89 -13.59 15.50
C LYS A 698 -20.45 -14.87 16.21
N LEU A 699 -19.70 -14.75 17.31
CA LEU A 699 -19.10 -15.84 18.08
C LEU A 699 -19.75 -16.01 19.47
N ASN A 700 -20.97 -15.52 19.65
CA ASN A 700 -21.83 -15.81 20.80
C ASN A 700 -22.41 -17.24 20.71
N ILE A 701 -21.53 -18.23 20.51
CA ILE A 701 -21.84 -19.63 20.27
C ILE A 701 -21.03 -20.43 21.28
N VAL A 702 -21.67 -21.38 21.98
CA VAL A 702 -20.98 -22.33 22.85
C VAL A 702 -20.29 -23.38 21.97
N PRO A 703 -18.95 -23.52 22.04
CA PRO A 703 -18.24 -24.49 21.21
C PRO A 703 -18.53 -25.93 21.66
N GLU A 704 -18.52 -26.87 20.71
CA GLU A 704 -18.61 -28.31 20.99
C GLU A 704 -17.33 -28.84 21.65
N LYS A 705 -16.17 -28.28 21.26
CA LYS A 705 -14.85 -28.64 21.79
C LYS A 705 -13.94 -27.43 21.88
N VAL A 706 -13.08 -27.43 22.89
CA VAL A 706 -11.99 -26.45 23.07
C VAL A 706 -10.69 -27.21 23.31
N PHE A 707 -9.67 -26.96 22.50
CA PHE A 707 -8.36 -27.58 22.64
C PHE A 707 -7.29 -26.54 22.90
N GLU A 708 -6.20 -26.93 23.55
CA GLU A 708 -4.98 -26.14 23.52
C GLU A 708 -4.54 -25.92 22.07
N LYS A 709 -4.08 -24.71 21.75
CA LYS A 709 -3.33 -24.48 20.53
C LYS A 709 -1.85 -24.70 20.84
N ALA A 710 -1.35 -25.91 20.57
CA ALA A 710 0.08 -26.18 20.62
C ALA A 710 0.85 -25.25 19.65
N ASN A 711 2.07 -24.89 20.04
CA ASN A 711 2.93 -23.92 19.36
C ASN A 711 4.22 -24.59 18.89
N GLY A 712 4.14 -25.26 17.75
CA GLY A 712 5.26 -25.90 17.07
C GLY A 712 5.16 -25.72 15.56
N SER A 713 5.78 -26.65 14.84
CA SER A 713 5.67 -26.73 13.39
C SER A 713 4.71 -27.83 12.97
N MET A 714 3.82 -27.56 12.02
CA MET A 714 2.90 -28.57 11.50
C MET A 714 3.64 -29.62 10.67
N GLY A 715 3.65 -30.85 11.15
CA GLY A 715 4.17 -32.05 10.48
C GLY A 715 3.07 -32.79 9.73
N ILE A 716 3.32 -33.07 8.45
CA ILE A 716 2.40 -33.79 7.56
C ILE A 716 3.00 -35.17 7.32
N VAL A 717 2.37 -36.20 7.88
CA VAL A 717 2.82 -37.59 7.78
C VAL A 717 1.93 -38.35 6.79
N TYR A 718 2.54 -38.94 5.77
CA TYR A 718 1.85 -39.58 4.65
C TYR A 718 2.59 -40.83 4.18
N PHE A 719 1.86 -41.75 3.55
CA PHE A 719 2.40 -43.00 3.03
C PHE A 719 2.74 -42.87 1.55
N TRP A 720 3.99 -43.14 1.18
CA TRP A 720 4.45 -43.07 -0.22
C TRP A 720 5.54 -44.09 -0.49
N LYS A 721 5.42 -44.81 -1.63
CA LYS A 721 6.36 -45.86 -2.07
C LYS A 721 6.72 -46.87 -0.97
N GLY A 722 5.72 -47.33 -0.23
CA GLY A 722 5.87 -48.40 0.77
C GLY A 722 6.43 -47.97 2.12
N LYS A 723 6.57 -46.66 2.40
CA LYS A 723 7.07 -46.15 3.69
C LYS A 723 6.35 -44.88 4.13
N TRP A 724 6.42 -44.59 5.43
CA TRP A 724 5.98 -43.33 6.02
C TRP A 724 7.00 -42.22 5.78
N ASN A 725 6.52 -41.07 5.31
CA ASN A 725 7.31 -39.87 5.05
C ASN A 725 6.75 -38.69 5.83
N VAL A 726 7.61 -37.72 6.14
CA VAL A 726 7.26 -36.50 6.85
C VAL A 726 7.59 -35.29 5.99
N SER A 727 6.65 -34.35 5.84
CA SER A 727 6.91 -33.02 5.29
C SER A 727 6.44 -31.93 6.24
N THR A 728 6.90 -30.70 6.02
CA THR A 728 6.22 -29.51 6.56
C THR A 728 5.18 -29.04 5.55
N LYS A 729 4.51 -27.91 5.79
CA LYS A 729 3.64 -27.29 4.78
C LYS A 729 4.37 -26.80 3.52
N PHE A 730 5.69 -26.55 3.59
CA PHE A 730 6.43 -25.90 2.50
C PHE A 730 7.51 -26.78 1.88
N SER A 731 7.92 -27.85 2.56
CA SER A 731 9.06 -28.65 2.12
C SER A 731 8.89 -30.14 2.40
N PHE A 732 9.34 -30.94 1.44
CA PHE A 732 9.51 -32.38 1.63
C PHE A 732 10.66 -32.71 2.60
N GLU A 733 11.73 -31.92 2.57
CA GLU A 733 12.88 -32.09 3.46
C GLU A 733 13.27 -30.78 4.15
N ASN A 734 13.64 -30.88 5.43
CA ASN A 734 14.16 -29.80 6.26
C ASN A 734 15.01 -30.42 7.39
N GLU A 735 16.23 -29.91 7.58
CA GLU A 735 17.18 -30.40 8.60
C GLU A 735 16.66 -30.20 10.02
N ASP A 736 15.93 -29.12 10.26
CA ASP A 736 15.49 -28.70 11.59
C ASP A 736 14.18 -29.39 12.01
N TYR A 737 13.29 -29.73 11.06
CA TYR A 737 11.96 -30.26 11.35
C TYR A 737 11.71 -31.66 10.79
N THR A 738 11.82 -31.86 9.49
CA THR A 738 11.35 -33.14 8.90
C THR A 738 12.30 -34.28 9.22
N LYS A 739 13.62 -34.07 9.20
CA LYS A 739 14.59 -35.13 9.55
C LYS A 739 14.48 -35.59 11.01
N PRO A 740 14.50 -34.69 12.02
CA PRO A 740 14.28 -35.10 13.41
C PRO A 740 12.92 -35.77 13.60
N THR A 741 11.86 -35.27 12.95
CA THR A 741 10.53 -35.87 13.04
C THR A 741 10.48 -37.27 12.41
N GLN A 742 11.17 -37.49 11.28
CA GLN A 742 11.28 -38.80 10.65
C GLN A 742 12.00 -39.80 11.57
N GLU A 743 13.05 -39.35 12.27
CA GLU A 743 13.75 -40.15 13.27
C GLU A 743 12.83 -40.49 14.46
N MET A 744 12.11 -39.50 14.99
CA MET A 744 11.14 -39.70 16.07
C MET A 744 10.06 -40.70 15.66
N LEU A 745 9.47 -40.53 14.47
CA LEU A 745 8.44 -41.39 13.93
C LEU A 745 8.92 -42.84 13.75
N SER A 746 10.18 -43.05 13.36
CA SER A 746 10.77 -44.40 13.20
C SER A 746 10.83 -45.20 14.49
N LYS A 747 10.78 -44.53 15.65
CA LYS A 747 10.78 -45.14 16.99
C LYS A 747 9.37 -45.40 17.53
N LEU A 748 8.33 -44.95 16.83
CA LEU A 748 6.92 -45.11 17.22
C LEU A 748 6.28 -46.34 16.56
N ASN A 749 5.16 -46.80 17.13
CA ASN A 749 4.38 -47.90 16.56
C ASN A 749 3.54 -47.44 15.36
N THR A 750 4.17 -47.22 14.21
CA THR A 750 3.50 -46.71 12.99
C THR A 750 2.55 -47.71 12.32
N SER A 751 2.43 -48.95 12.83
CA SER A 751 1.49 -49.94 12.30
C SER A 751 0.01 -49.58 12.55
N VAL A 752 -0.27 -48.69 13.50
CA VAL A 752 -1.62 -48.20 13.80
C VAL A 752 -2.07 -47.07 12.86
N LEU A 753 -1.16 -46.53 12.05
CA LEU A 753 -1.46 -45.47 11.10
C LEU A 753 -2.14 -46.03 9.84
N ASP A 754 -3.07 -45.27 9.27
CA ASP A 754 -3.84 -45.66 8.09
C ASP A 754 -3.20 -45.06 6.85
N THR A 755 -2.74 -45.91 5.93
CA THR A 755 -2.02 -45.49 4.72
C THR A 755 -2.84 -44.61 3.76
N SER A 756 -4.17 -44.57 3.89
CA SER A 756 -5.04 -43.68 3.10
C SER A 756 -5.25 -42.31 3.75
N LYS A 757 -4.70 -42.09 4.94
CA LYS A 757 -4.87 -40.86 5.71
C LYS A 757 -3.58 -40.05 5.78
N THR A 758 -3.77 -38.74 5.92
CA THR A 758 -2.75 -37.78 6.32
C THR A 758 -2.79 -37.63 7.83
N HIS A 759 -1.72 -38.00 8.52
CA HIS A 759 -1.63 -37.82 9.96
C HIS A 759 -0.92 -36.49 10.23
N VAL A 760 -1.64 -35.55 10.85
CA VAL A 760 -1.14 -34.20 11.09
C VAL A 760 -0.66 -34.09 12.54
N PHE A 761 0.59 -33.71 12.71
CA PHE A 761 1.22 -33.54 14.02
C PHE A 761 1.60 -32.08 14.23
N GLU A 762 1.61 -31.64 15.49
CA GLU A 762 2.45 -30.51 15.91
C GLU A 762 3.81 -31.07 16.34
N ILE A 763 4.88 -30.58 15.71
CA ILE A 763 6.26 -30.94 15.99
C ILE A 763 6.80 -29.96 17.02
N ILE A 764 7.17 -30.45 18.20
CA ILE A 764 7.79 -29.66 19.27
C ILE A 764 9.26 -30.05 19.39
N LEU A 765 10.15 -29.08 19.20
CA LEU A 765 11.60 -29.26 19.30
C LEU A 765 12.25 -28.22 20.23
N PRO A 766 13.35 -28.56 20.92
CA PRO A 766 13.99 -27.67 21.90
C PRO A 766 14.60 -26.39 21.31
N ASN A 767 15.03 -26.47 20.05
CA ASN A 767 15.70 -25.37 19.33
C ASN A 767 14.71 -24.55 18.49
N ASP A 768 13.41 -24.75 18.68
CA ASP A 768 12.39 -24.09 17.89
C ASP A 768 12.22 -22.62 18.32
N SER A 769 11.89 -21.76 17.37
CA SER A 769 11.71 -20.30 17.57
C SER A 769 10.33 -19.89 18.11
N HIS A 770 9.62 -20.84 18.68
CA HIS A 770 8.29 -20.70 19.22
C HIS A 770 8.31 -20.03 20.61
N ILE A 771 7.19 -19.41 20.98
CA ILE A 771 7.11 -18.52 22.16
C ILE A 771 6.78 -19.31 23.42
N VAL A 772 6.08 -20.43 23.26
CA VAL A 772 5.71 -21.31 24.36
C VAL A 772 6.94 -22.11 24.78
N ASP A 773 7.27 -22.07 26.06
CA ASP A 773 8.34 -22.88 26.63
C ASP A 773 7.85 -24.29 26.93
N TYR A 774 8.37 -25.25 26.16
CA TYR A 774 8.11 -26.68 26.32
C TYR A 774 9.15 -27.38 27.22
N GLY A 775 10.05 -26.65 27.88
CA GLY A 775 11.05 -27.19 28.80
C GLY A 775 12.08 -28.08 28.10
N GLY A 776 12.45 -27.75 26.86
CA GLY A 776 13.40 -28.53 26.07
C GLY A 776 12.91 -29.92 25.64
N LYS A 777 11.59 -30.14 25.60
CA LYS A 777 11.00 -31.40 25.11
C LYS A 777 11.21 -31.60 23.60
N ARG A 778 11.28 -32.87 23.21
CA ARG A 778 11.13 -33.36 21.83
C ARG A 778 9.89 -34.23 21.77
N GLU A 779 8.78 -33.72 21.24
CA GLU A 779 7.52 -34.44 21.21
C GLU A 779 6.76 -34.24 19.90
N LEU A 780 5.98 -35.26 19.52
CA LEU A 780 4.99 -35.16 18.45
C LEU A 780 3.60 -35.18 19.09
N ILE A 781 2.79 -34.20 18.78
CA ILE A 781 1.41 -34.10 19.25
C ILE A 781 0.49 -34.43 18.09
N LEU A 782 -0.25 -35.53 18.14
CA LEU A 782 -1.19 -35.86 17.07
C LEU A 782 -2.38 -34.87 17.13
N LEU A 783 -2.57 -34.10 16.07
CA LEU A 783 -3.66 -33.12 15.97
C LEU A 783 -4.91 -33.74 15.34
N ASN A 784 -4.75 -34.49 14.24
CA ASN A 784 -5.83 -35.23 13.60
C ASN A 784 -5.30 -36.26 12.58
N SER A 785 -6.17 -37.14 12.10
CA SER A 785 -5.94 -38.03 10.97
C SER A 785 -6.99 -37.75 9.89
N ILE A 786 -6.58 -37.24 8.74
CA ILE A 786 -7.47 -36.68 7.71
C ILE A 786 -7.47 -37.61 6.50
N GLU A 787 -8.64 -37.96 5.96
CA GLU A 787 -8.72 -38.76 4.72
C GLU A 787 -8.08 -37.99 3.55
N ALA A 788 -7.01 -38.54 2.96
CA ALA A 788 -6.22 -37.82 1.98
C ALA A 788 -7.04 -37.45 0.73
N LYS A 789 -8.01 -38.27 0.34
CA LYS A 789 -8.83 -38.03 -0.85
C LYS A 789 -9.86 -36.92 -0.66
N THR A 790 -10.47 -36.82 0.52
CA THR A 790 -11.64 -35.96 0.74
C THR A 790 -11.36 -34.74 1.61
N GLY A 791 -10.22 -34.73 2.33
CA GLY A 791 -9.92 -33.73 3.34
C GLY A 791 -10.76 -33.88 4.62
N LYS A 792 -11.55 -34.95 4.77
CA LYS A 792 -12.41 -35.15 5.94
C LYS A 792 -11.58 -35.55 7.16
N ALA A 793 -11.64 -34.74 8.21
CA ALA A 793 -11.02 -35.02 9.49
C ALA A 793 -11.68 -36.22 10.19
N ALA A 794 -10.89 -36.99 10.95
CA ALA A 794 -11.41 -38.06 11.80
C ALA A 794 -12.13 -37.50 13.03
N ASP A 795 -13.07 -38.29 13.54
CA ASP A 795 -13.71 -38.03 14.82
C ASP A 795 -12.66 -38.08 15.94
N TRP A 796 -12.85 -37.23 16.95
CA TRP A 796 -11.85 -37.01 17.99
C TRP A 796 -11.50 -38.29 18.76
N ASP A 797 -12.48 -39.16 19.04
CA ASP A 797 -12.25 -40.42 19.72
C ASP A 797 -11.30 -41.34 18.93
N ASP A 798 -11.35 -41.31 17.60
CA ASP A 798 -10.45 -42.09 16.76
C ASP A 798 -9.05 -41.47 16.70
N VAL A 799 -8.95 -40.13 16.78
CA VAL A 799 -7.67 -39.43 16.95
C VAL A 799 -7.02 -39.85 18.28
N VAL A 800 -7.77 -39.88 19.38
CA VAL A 800 -7.28 -40.31 20.70
C VAL A 800 -6.83 -41.77 20.68
N LYS A 801 -7.61 -42.68 20.08
CA LYS A 801 -7.20 -44.09 19.92
C LYS A 801 -5.91 -44.22 19.12
N THR A 802 -5.79 -43.48 18.02
CA THR A 802 -4.60 -43.49 17.16
C THR A 802 -3.38 -42.98 17.91
N ALA A 803 -3.50 -41.86 18.64
CA ALA A 803 -2.42 -41.30 19.45
C ALA A 803 -1.95 -42.28 20.53
N HIS A 804 -2.90 -42.89 21.25
CA HIS A 804 -2.62 -43.90 22.25
C HIS A 804 -1.89 -45.12 21.65
N GLY A 805 -2.34 -45.62 20.50
CA GLY A 805 -1.70 -46.74 19.79
C GLY A 805 -0.28 -46.43 19.29
N LEU A 806 -0.01 -45.16 18.95
CA LEU A 806 1.31 -44.67 18.57
C LEU A 806 2.27 -44.48 19.75
N GLY A 807 1.73 -44.28 20.97
CA GLY A 807 2.50 -43.88 22.15
C GLY A 807 2.78 -42.38 22.23
N VAL A 808 1.90 -41.55 21.66
CA VAL A 808 2.00 -40.08 21.69
C VAL A 808 0.74 -39.46 22.30
N ARG A 809 0.80 -38.18 22.66
CA ARG A 809 -0.37 -37.43 23.14
C ARG A 809 -1.09 -36.71 22.01
N THR A 810 -2.34 -36.33 22.25
CA THR A 810 -3.06 -35.34 21.44
C THR A 810 -2.91 -33.93 22.03
N ALA A 811 -3.45 -32.93 21.34
CA ALA A 811 -3.68 -31.62 21.95
C ALA A 811 -4.58 -31.80 23.19
N ARG A 812 -4.27 -31.06 24.27
CA ARG A 812 -5.06 -31.07 25.52
C ARG A 812 -6.49 -30.60 25.23
N ASP A 813 -7.47 -31.43 25.61
CA ASP A 813 -8.89 -31.07 25.61
C ASP A 813 -9.18 -30.23 26.86
N MET A 814 -9.68 -29.01 26.66
CA MET A 814 -10.02 -28.03 27.67
C MET A 814 -11.52 -27.71 27.67
N THR A 815 -12.34 -28.55 27.04
CA THR A 815 -13.78 -28.31 26.87
C THR A 815 -14.50 -28.16 28.21
N GLU A 816 -14.13 -28.97 29.22
CA GLU A 816 -14.72 -28.89 30.56
C GLU A 816 -14.38 -27.57 31.27
N GLU A 817 -13.16 -27.06 31.09
CA GLU A 817 -12.68 -25.80 31.69
C GLU A 817 -13.48 -24.58 31.21
N PHE A 818 -14.01 -24.64 29.99
CA PHE A 818 -14.79 -23.58 29.36
C PHE A 818 -16.27 -23.94 29.18
N SER A 819 -16.77 -24.93 29.93
CA SER A 819 -18.15 -25.40 29.82
C SER A 819 -19.17 -24.26 30.01
N GLY A 820 -20.13 -24.19 29.09
CA GLY A 820 -21.18 -23.17 29.09
C GLY A 820 -20.75 -21.76 28.64
N LYS A 821 -19.47 -21.52 28.36
CA LYS A 821 -18.99 -20.24 27.83
C LYS A 821 -19.08 -20.22 26.31
N THR A 822 -19.45 -19.07 25.76
CA THR A 822 -19.39 -18.79 24.33
C THR A 822 -17.94 -18.56 23.88
N ILE A 823 -17.66 -18.73 22.59
CA ILE A 823 -16.35 -18.43 21.99
C ILE A 823 -15.94 -16.97 22.26
N ALA A 824 -16.89 -16.03 22.25
CA ALA A 824 -16.63 -14.62 22.59
C ALA A 824 -16.16 -14.45 24.05
N GLU A 825 -16.83 -15.09 25.01
CA GLU A 825 -16.41 -15.06 26.42
C GLU A 825 -15.07 -15.76 26.65
N ILE A 826 -14.79 -16.85 25.94
CA ILE A 826 -13.48 -17.53 25.97
C ILE A 826 -12.39 -16.61 25.42
N TYR A 827 -12.68 -15.88 24.32
CA TYR A 827 -11.77 -14.89 23.77
C TYR A 827 -11.45 -13.79 24.78
N GLU A 828 -12.48 -13.18 25.41
CA GLU A 828 -12.28 -12.17 26.44
C GLU A 828 -11.48 -12.68 27.64
N PHE A 829 -11.72 -13.93 28.05
CA PHE A 829 -10.94 -14.58 29.10
C PHE A 829 -9.47 -14.71 28.70
N ALA A 830 -9.17 -15.12 27.46
CA ALA A 830 -7.82 -15.26 26.93
C ALA A 830 -7.11 -13.91 26.68
N GLN A 831 -7.86 -12.80 26.60
CA GLN A 831 -7.29 -11.45 26.46
C GLN A 831 -6.85 -10.84 27.80
N LYS A 832 -7.23 -11.42 28.95
CA LYS A 832 -6.79 -10.95 30.25
C LYS A 832 -5.45 -11.59 30.61
N GLU A 833 -4.50 -10.75 30.99
CA GLU A 833 -3.15 -11.16 31.39
C GLU A 833 -3.20 -12.13 32.59
N GLY A 834 -2.32 -13.13 32.59
CA GLY A 834 -2.24 -14.16 33.63
C GLY A 834 -3.29 -15.28 33.58
N ASN A 835 -4.38 -15.14 32.82
CA ASN A 835 -5.42 -16.17 32.75
C ASN A 835 -4.99 -17.45 32.03
N LEU A 836 -4.19 -17.32 30.98
CA LEU A 836 -3.69 -18.43 30.16
C LEU A 836 -2.21 -18.23 29.88
N ALA A 837 -1.38 -18.58 30.86
CA ALA A 837 0.06 -18.38 30.81
C ALA A 837 0.79 -19.49 30.04
N ASN A 838 1.88 -19.13 29.35
CA ASN A 838 2.74 -20.05 28.60
C ASN A 838 1.96 -20.98 27.64
N ILE A 839 0.92 -20.46 26.98
CA ILE A 839 0.24 -21.14 25.87
C ILE A 839 0.02 -20.14 24.74
N GLU A 840 0.02 -20.63 23.50
CA GLU A 840 -0.24 -19.76 22.33
C GLU A 840 -1.70 -19.30 22.27
N GLY A 841 -2.61 -20.15 22.71
CA GLY A 841 -4.03 -19.93 22.47
C GLY A 841 -4.84 -21.20 22.61
N LEU A 842 -6.06 -21.12 22.12
CA LEU A 842 -7.04 -22.19 22.08
C LEU A 842 -7.54 -22.39 20.65
N MET A 843 -8.00 -23.60 20.36
CA MET A 843 -8.75 -23.95 19.16
C MET A 843 -10.17 -24.33 19.59
N ALA A 844 -11.15 -23.52 19.21
CA ALA A 844 -12.56 -23.77 19.50
C ALA A 844 -13.27 -24.32 18.26
N ARG A 845 -14.03 -25.38 18.45
CA ARG A 845 -14.80 -26.07 17.40
C ARG A 845 -16.28 -25.88 17.60
N PHE A 846 -17.01 -25.50 16.56
CA PHE A 846 -18.47 -25.42 16.59
C PHE A 846 -19.06 -25.78 15.23
N ARG A 847 -20.39 -25.91 15.14
CA ARG A 847 -21.11 -26.03 13.88
C ARG A 847 -21.79 -24.74 13.51
N ASP A 848 -21.63 -24.31 12.27
CA ASP A 848 -22.37 -23.17 11.75
C ASP A 848 -23.86 -23.50 11.52
N ALA A 849 -24.64 -22.51 11.07
CA ALA A 849 -26.07 -22.67 10.79
C ALA A 849 -26.37 -23.73 9.70
N GLY A 850 -25.38 -24.05 8.84
CA GLY A 850 -25.48 -25.10 7.84
C GLY A 850 -25.04 -26.49 8.33
N GLY A 851 -24.66 -26.61 9.61
CA GLY A 851 -24.17 -27.85 10.21
C GLY A 851 -22.71 -28.18 9.88
N LYS A 852 -22.00 -27.27 9.17
CA LYS A 852 -20.58 -27.42 8.83
C LYS A 852 -19.73 -27.20 10.07
N GLU A 853 -18.76 -28.07 10.28
CA GLU A 853 -17.79 -27.93 11.36
C GLU A 853 -16.81 -26.78 11.05
N VAL A 854 -16.65 -25.87 12.01
CA VAL A 854 -15.78 -24.70 11.91
C VAL A 854 -14.80 -24.70 13.08
N MET A 855 -13.52 -24.51 12.75
CA MET A 855 -12.45 -24.34 13.73
C MET A 855 -11.98 -22.89 13.77
N VAL A 856 -12.01 -22.31 14.97
CA VAL A 856 -11.58 -20.93 15.23
C VAL A 856 -10.41 -20.92 16.21
N LYS A 857 -9.38 -20.15 15.91
CA LYS A 857 -8.23 -19.93 16.80
C LYS A 857 -8.46 -18.69 17.65
N ILE A 858 -8.23 -18.83 18.95
CA ILE A 858 -8.26 -17.77 19.95
C ILE A 858 -6.81 -17.62 20.43
N LYS A 859 -6.21 -16.45 20.25
CA LYS A 859 -4.83 -16.18 20.71
C LYS A 859 -4.85 -15.54 22.09
N THR A 860 -3.92 -15.93 22.95
CA THR A 860 -3.77 -15.27 24.25
C THR A 860 -3.11 -13.91 24.07
N ARG A 861 -3.44 -12.97 24.97
CA ARG A 861 -2.81 -11.65 25.01
C ARG A 861 -1.29 -11.76 25.19
N GLU A 862 -0.87 -12.57 26.16
CA GLU A 862 0.54 -12.81 26.47
C GLU A 862 1.33 -13.31 25.25
N TYR A 863 0.76 -14.25 24.48
CA TYR A 863 1.43 -14.75 23.28
C TYR A 863 1.56 -13.68 22.19
N ASP A 864 0.49 -12.94 21.90
CA ASP A 864 0.52 -11.91 20.86
C ASP A 864 1.48 -10.77 21.25
N ASP A 865 1.57 -10.43 22.54
CA ASP A 865 2.51 -9.44 23.09
C ASP A 865 3.96 -9.92 22.98
N LYS A 866 4.24 -11.15 23.40
CA LYS A 866 5.56 -11.77 23.24
C LYS A 866 5.96 -11.90 21.77
N LYS A 867 5.02 -12.26 20.90
CA LYS A 867 5.25 -12.37 19.47
C LYS A 867 5.58 -11.02 18.86
N PHE A 868 4.87 -9.99 19.27
CA PHE A 868 5.16 -8.63 18.84
C PHE A 868 6.60 -8.24 19.18
N VAL A 869 7.00 -8.43 20.44
CA VAL A 869 8.36 -8.13 20.88
C VAL A 869 9.35 -8.90 20.00
N ARG A 870 9.18 -10.23 19.84
CA ARG A 870 10.00 -11.10 18.95
C ARG A 870 10.15 -10.59 17.52
N ASP A 871 9.05 -10.20 16.91
CA ASP A 871 9.01 -9.91 15.47
C ASP A 871 9.35 -8.45 15.14
N ARG A 872 9.29 -7.53 16.11
CA ARG A 872 9.41 -6.07 15.86
C ARG A 872 10.49 -5.35 16.63
N LEU A 873 10.83 -5.79 17.84
CA LEU A 873 11.87 -5.14 18.64
C LEU A 873 13.22 -5.81 18.37
N ASP A 874 13.65 -5.92 17.11
CA ASP A 874 14.93 -6.55 16.80
C ASP A 874 16.11 -5.76 17.39
N TRP A 875 17.13 -6.47 17.88
CA TRP A 875 18.32 -5.85 18.46
C TRP A 875 19.03 -4.91 17.49
N LYS A 876 19.02 -5.23 16.19
CA LYS A 876 19.60 -4.37 15.16
C LYS A 876 18.88 -3.02 15.10
N ASP A 877 17.55 -3.03 15.06
CA ASP A 877 16.75 -1.81 14.95
C ASP A 877 16.88 -0.95 16.21
N ILE A 878 16.99 -1.59 17.39
CA ILE A 878 17.27 -0.92 18.67
C ILE A 878 18.64 -0.24 18.64
N LEU A 879 19.68 -0.94 18.18
CA LEU A 879 21.04 -0.38 18.08
C LEU A 879 21.13 0.75 17.06
N GLU A 880 20.40 0.67 15.94
CA GLU A 880 20.30 1.77 14.95
C GLU A 880 19.55 2.99 15.52
N ALA A 881 18.58 2.76 16.41
CA ALA A 881 17.82 3.82 17.04
C ALA A 881 18.56 4.49 18.22
N PHE A 882 19.40 3.74 18.93
CA PHE A 882 20.17 4.19 20.10
C PHE A 882 21.14 5.32 19.74
N GLU A 883 21.14 6.38 20.55
CA GLU A 883 21.98 7.56 20.36
C GLU A 883 23.09 7.59 21.41
N PRO A 884 24.35 7.29 21.04
CA PRO A 884 25.46 7.24 22.02
C PRO A 884 25.72 8.57 22.74
N ALA A 885 25.37 9.70 22.12
CA ALA A 885 25.56 11.03 22.72
C ALA A 885 24.61 11.30 23.89
N THR A 886 23.37 10.82 23.80
CA THR A 886 22.32 11.01 24.81
C THR A 886 22.13 9.79 25.70
N MET A 887 22.67 8.63 25.31
CA MET A 887 22.50 7.33 25.96
C MET A 887 21.03 6.90 26.04
N GLU A 888 20.24 7.33 25.06
CA GLU A 888 18.79 7.11 24.98
C GLU A 888 18.35 6.82 23.54
N ILE A 889 17.07 6.45 23.39
CA ILE A 889 16.36 6.44 22.11
C ILE A 889 15.34 7.58 22.20
N SER A 890 15.32 8.48 21.20
CA SER A 890 14.32 9.55 21.18
C SER A 890 12.88 8.99 21.10
N GLU A 891 11.92 9.70 21.68
CA GLU A 891 10.51 9.25 21.74
C GLU A 891 9.94 8.93 20.34
N ALA A 892 10.26 9.74 19.33
CA ALA A 892 9.87 9.47 17.95
C ALA A 892 10.40 8.13 17.40
N LYS A 893 11.63 7.74 17.79
CA LYS A 893 12.22 6.46 17.41
C LYS A 893 11.64 5.30 18.24
N LYS A 894 11.31 5.51 19.51
CA LYS A 894 10.61 4.50 20.35
C LYS A 894 9.23 4.20 19.78
N ASP A 895 8.46 5.24 19.43
CA ASP A 895 7.14 5.10 18.81
C ASP A 895 7.24 4.34 17.48
N LYS A 896 8.27 4.61 16.66
CA LYS A 896 8.53 3.88 15.42
C LYS A 896 8.82 2.39 15.67
N LEU A 897 9.61 2.06 16.68
CA LEU A 897 9.93 0.68 17.05
C LEU A 897 8.69 -0.08 17.55
N LEU A 898 7.85 0.58 18.35
CA LEU A 898 6.63 0.00 18.93
C LEU A 898 5.45 -0.06 17.96
N GLY A 899 5.43 0.81 16.94
CA GLY A 899 4.45 0.80 15.86
C GLY A 899 2.99 0.72 16.35
N TYR A 900 2.26 -0.32 15.95
CA TYR A 900 0.85 -0.49 16.31
C TYR A 900 0.61 -0.91 17.78
N ASN A 901 1.66 -1.32 18.50
CA ASN A 901 1.61 -1.74 19.91
C ASN A 901 2.26 -0.70 20.85
N PHE A 902 2.33 0.56 20.45
CA PHE A 902 2.84 1.66 21.27
C PHE A 902 2.06 1.90 22.59
N ASP A 903 0.87 1.33 22.78
CA ASP A 903 0.14 1.39 24.06
C ASP A 903 0.39 0.17 24.94
N ASN A 904 1.19 -0.77 24.47
CA ASN A 904 1.39 -2.04 25.13
C ASN A 904 2.45 -1.89 26.23
N SER A 905 2.02 -1.92 27.49
CA SER A 905 2.91 -1.82 28.67
C SER A 905 4.00 -2.89 28.67
N PHE A 906 3.69 -4.12 28.25
CA PHE A 906 4.67 -5.20 28.15
C PHE A 906 5.73 -4.91 27.07
N ALA A 907 5.31 -4.42 25.90
CA ALA A 907 6.25 -4.07 24.84
C ALA A 907 7.16 -2.89 25.22
N HIS A 908 6.60 -1.88 25.90
CA HIS A 908 7.36 -0.77 26.49
C HIS A 908 8.39 -1.25 27.49
N ALA A 909 7.98 -2.08 28.46
CA ALA A 909 8.89 -2.63 29.45
C ALA A 909 10.03 -3.43 28.79
N CYS A 910 9.73 -4.21 27.75
CA CYS A 910 10.75 -4.93 26.98
C CYS A 910 11.71 -3.99 26.26
N LEU A 911 11.21 -2.94 25.61
CA LEU A 911 12.05 -1.95 24.92
C LEU A 911 12.97 -1.24 25.92
N GLU A 912 12.43 -0.70 27.00
CA GLU A 912 13.18 0.01 28.04
C GLU A 912 14.26 -0.88 28.66
N THR A 913 13.93 -2.15 28.94
CA THR A 913 14.91 -3.12 29.46
C THR A 913 16.06 -3.35 28.48
N ARG A 914 15.78 -3.44 27.18
CA ARG A 914 16.81 -3.63 26.15
C ARG A 914 17.68 -2.40 25.96
N VAL A 915 17.08 -1.21 26.00
CA VAL A 915 17.80 0.06 25.95
C VAL A 915 18.71 0.19 27.18
N ALA A 916 18.22 -0.16 28.36
CA ALA A 916 19.01 -0.18 29.58
C ALA A 916 20.21 -1.14 29.47
N TRP A 917 20.00 -2.33 28.92
CA TRP A 917 21.08 -3.29 28.67
C TRP A 917 22.10 -2.76 27.66
N VAL A 918 21.68 -2.20 26.52
CA VAL A 918 22.58 -1.57 25.54
C VAL A 918 23.40 -0.45 26.18
N LYS A 919 22.76 0.38 27.02
CA LYS A 919 23.40 1.45 27.78
C LYS A 919 24.48 0.91 28.72
N GLU A 920 24.18 -0.13 29.49
CA GLU A 920 25.13 -0.76 30.40
C GLU A 920 26.33 -1.34 29.65
N GLN A 921 26.08 -2.10 28.57
CA GLN A 921 27.14 -2.69 27.75
C GLN A 921 28.00 -1.63 27.06
N TYR A 922 27.39 -0.55 26.59
CA TYR A 922 28.12 0.58 26.00
C TYR A 922 29.09 1.19 27.01
N LEU A 923 28.61 1.46 28.24
CA LEU A 923 29.46 2.03 29.29
C LEU A 923 30.62 1.10 29.64
N HIS A 924 30.37 -0.22 29.74
CA HIS A 924 31.40 -1.21 30.01
C HIS A 924 32.45 -1.25 28.89
N VAL A 925 32.03 -1.38 27.63
CA VAL A 925 32.97 -1.48 26.49
C VAL A 925 33.78 -0.20 26.31
N VAL A 926 33.18 0.98 26.52
CA VAL A 926 33.90 2.25 26.44
C VAL A 926 34.90 2.40 27.59
N ALA A 927 34.52 2.00 28.81
CA ALA A 927 35.43 2.01 29.96
C ALA A 927 36.63 1.09 29.74
N ASP A 928 36.38 -0.15 29.31
CA ASP A 928 37.42 -1.11 28.97
C ASP A 928 38.35 -0.59 27.87
N ALA A 929 37.78 -0.01 26.81
CA ALA A 929 38.56 0.54 25.71
C ALA A 929 39.44 1.71 26.17
N ARG A 930 38.94 2.58 27.06
CA ARG A 930 39.72 3.69 27.63
C ARG A 930 40.85 3.20 28.51
N GLU A 931 40.61 2.21 29.35
CA GLU A 931 41.66 1.58 30.16
C GLU A 931 42.72 0.92 29.27
N PHE A 932 42.27 0.17 28.27
CA PHE A 932 43.13 -0.49 27.29
C PHE A 932 43.99 0.49 26.49
N LEU A 933 43.42 1.64 26.14
CA LEU A 933 44.08 2.67 25.34
C LEU A 933 44.93 3.64 26.16
N PHE A 934 44.86 3.60 27.49
CA PHE A 934 45.56 4.55 28.35
C PHE A 934 47.07 4.58 28.08
N ALA A 935 47.74 3.44 28.13
CA ALA A 935 49.20 3.38 27.93
C ALA A 935 49.62 3.69 26.48
N PRO A 936 49.01 3.11 25.42
CA PRO A 936 49.31 3.48 24.04
C PRO A 936 49.02 4.96 23.73
N LYS A 937 47.99 5.54 24.35
CA LYS A 937 47.67 6.96 24.24
C LYS A 937 48.78 7.82 24.83
N SER A 938 49.16 7.56 26.09
CA SER A 938 50.22 8.33 26.75
C SER A 938 51.55 8.25 26.01
N GLU A 939 51.89 7.07 25.47
CA GLU A 939 53.10 6.91 24.64
C GLU A 939 53.02 7.71 23.34
N ALA A 940 51.89 7.66 22.64
CA ALA A 940 51.72 8.40 21.41
C ALA A 940 51.72 9.93 21.65
N GLU A 941 51.08 10.41 22.71
CA GLU A 941 51.08 11.82 23.12
C GLU A 941 52.50 12.29 23.42
N LEU A 942 53.28 11.52 24.20
CA LEU A 942 54.66 11.87 24.55
C LEU A 942 55.57 11.94 23.31
N VAL A 943 55.49 10.93 22.42
CA VAL A 943 56.27 10.94 21.17
C VAL A 943 55.85 12.09 20.25
N TYR A 944 54.56 12.43 20.22
CA TYR A 944 54.08 13.57 19.44
C TYR A 944 54.61 14.89 19.98
N GLU A 945 54.51 15.13 21.30
CA GLU A 945 55.01 16.34 21.96
C GLU A 945 56.52 16.52 21.75
N GLU A 946 57.31 15.45 21.92
CA GLU A 946 58.76 15.47 21.68
C GLU A 946 59.10 15.84 20.22
N MET A 947 58.37 15.29 19.25
CA MET A 947 58.60 15.55 17.83
C MET A 947 58.22 16.98 17.43
N ILE A 948 57.11 17.50 17.95
CA ILE A 948 56.68 18.89 17.74
C ILE A 948 57.68 19.85 18.38
N ALA A 949 58.13 19.60 19.61
CA ALA A 949 59.16 20.39 20.27
C ALA A 949 60.50 20.37 19.51
N GLY A 950 60.81 19.27 18.83
CA GLY A 950 61.96 19.10 17.94
C GLY A 950 61.81 19.73 16.54
N GLY A 951 60.72 20.44 16.25
CA GLY A 951 60.50 21.13 14.97
C GLY A 951 60.04 20.21 13.82
N VAL A 952 59.53 19.02 14.11
CA VAL A 952 58.98 18.10 13.10
C VAL A 952 57.58 18.57 12.69
N GLU A 953 57.31 18.53 11.38
CA GLU A 953 56.00 18.84 10.79
C GLU A 953 54.86 18.00 11.41
N LYS A 954 53.74 18.64 11.76
CA LYS A 954 52.59 18.05 12.50
C LYS A 954 52.16 16.70 11.93
N GLN A 955 52.00 16.60 10.61
CA GLN A 955 51.56 15.35 9.97
C GLN A 955 52.56 14.20 10.15
N LYS A 956 53.87 14.47 10.06
CA LYS A 956 54.92 13.46 10.28
C LYS A 956 55.08 13.10 11.75
N ALA A 957 54.83 14.05 12.65
CA ALA A 957 54.80 13.81 14.09
C ALA A 957 53.66 12.86 14.47
N VAL A 958 52.44 13.08 13.94
CA VAL A 958 51.29 12.17 14.13
C VAL A 958 51.61 10.76 13.64
N GLU A 959 52.19 10.60 12.45
CA GLU A 959 52.52 9.27 11.92
C GLU A 959 53.56 8.52 12.77
N LYS A 960 54.57 9.23 13.28
CA LYS A 960 55.59 8.63 14.17
C LYS A 960 55.02 8.25 15.53
N ALA A 961 54.20 9.12 16.12
CA ALA A 961 53.51 8.87 17.38
C ALA A 961 52.61 7.62 17.29
N LEU A 962 51.82 7.52 16.22
CA LEU A 962 50.98 6.35 15.97
C LEU A 962 51.80 5.07 15.79
N ARG A 963 52.93 5.13 15.07
CA ARG A 963 53.83 3.96 14.93
C ARG A 963 54.45 3.52 16.25
N ALA A 964 54.72 4.45 17.16
CA ALA A 964 55.26 4.14 18.49
C ALA A 964 54.25 3.38 19.36
N ALA A 965 52.95 3.68 19.23
CA ALA A 965 51.89 3.00 19.98
C ALA A 965 51.53 1.60 19.45
N VAL A 966 51.85 1.27 18.18
CA VAL A 966 51.47 -0.01 17.55
C VAL A 966 52.04 -1.24 18.29
N PRO A 967 53.33 -1.31 18.67
CA PRO A 967 53.87 -2.44 19.43
C PRO A 967 53.14 -2.69 20.75
N HIS A 968 52.79 -1.65 21.50
CA HIS A 968 52.02 -1.78 22.74
C HIS A 968 50.58 -2.20 22.48
N LEU A 969 49.90 -1.64 21.48
CA LEU A 969 48.57 -2.11 21.07
C LEU A 969 48.59 -3.60 20.69
N VAL A 970 49.55 -4.02 19.86
CA VAL A 970 49.69 -5.44 19.46
C VAL A 970 49.98 -6.33 20.66
N LYS A 971 50.80 -5.88 21.61
CA LYS A 971 51.10 -6.62 22.84
C LYS A 971 49.86 -6.79 23.71
N LEU A 972 49.14 -5.69 23.99
CA LEU A 972 47.92 -5.69 24.79
C LEU A 972 46.83 -6.55 24.15
N LEU A 973 46.66 -6.48 22.83
CA LEU A 973 45.71 -7.30 22.08
C LEU A 973 46.05 -8.80 22.15
N LYS A 974 47.34 -9.16 22.26
CA LYS A 974 47.78 -10.56 22.44
C LYS A 974 47.64 -11.06 23.87
N GLU A 975 47.75 -10.19 24.86
CA GLU A 975 47.66 -10.52 26.29
C GLU A 975 46.20 -10.62 26.78
N HIS A 976 45.26 -10.00 26.06
CA HIS A 976 43.84 -10.08 26.35
C HIS A 976 43.23 -11.39 25.82
N LYS A 977 42.70 -12.23 26.71
CA LYS A 977 42.13 -13.57 26.42
C LYS A 977 40.73 -13.54 25.75
N GLY A 978 40.36 -12.44 25.11
CA GLY A 978 39.09 -12.28 24.39
C GLY A 978 39.28 -12.35 22.87
N GLU A 979 38.19 -12.59 22.12
CA GLU A 979 38.20 -12.48 20.65
C GLU A 979 38.45 -11.01 20.26
N VAL A 980 39.70 -10.69 19.94
CA VAL A 980 40.07 -9.47 19.22
C VAL A 980 39.50 -9.58 17.82
N LEU A 981 38.58 -8.69 17.45
CA LEU A 981 38.01 -8.66 16.10
C LEU A 981 39.02 -8.03 15.15
N GLN A 982 38.97 -8.43 13.87
CA GLN A 982 39.90 -7.95 12.85
C GLN A 982 39.86 -6.42 12.63
N GLY A 983 38.79 -5.74 13.09
CA GLY A 983 38.62 -4.29 13.03
C GLY A 983 39.10 -3.50 14.26
N ASP A 984 39.48 -4.16 15.36
CA ASP A 984 39.77 -3.50 16.65
C ASP A 984 41.00 -2.58 16.55
N MET A 985 42.04 -3.02 15.83
CA MET A 985 43.24 -2.21 15.57
C MET A 985 42.90 -0.92 14.82
N ASN A 986 42.00 -0.97 13.83
CA ASN A 986 41.65 0.21 13.05
C ASN A 986 40.87 1.24 13.88
N ALA A 987 39.95 0.78 14.73
CA ALA A 987 39.20 1.65 15.64
C ALA A 987 40.13 2.34 16.65
N PHE A 988 41.02 1.57 17.28
CA PHE A 988 41.99 2.08 18.26
C PHE A 988 43.00 3.05 17.63
N MET A 989 43.52 2.73 16.45
CA MET A 989 44.41 3.63 15.70
C MET A 989 43.68 4.91 15.24
N GLY A 990 42.39 4.81 14.87
CA GLY A 990 41.55 5.96 14.54
C GLY A 990 41.32 6.88 15.73
N PHE A 991 41.03 6.31 16.90
CA PHE A 991 40.88 7.05 18.16
C PHE A 991 42.16 7.80 18.55
N LEU A 992 43.30 7.07 18.60
CA LEU A 992 44.59 7.66 18.92
C LEU A 992 44.95 8.79 17.95
N ARG A 993 44.71 8.59 16.64
CA ARG A 993 44.93 9.63 15.63
C ARG A 993 44.09 10.86 15.90
N GLY A 994 42.81 10.70 16.24
CA GLY A 994 41.89 11.79 16.57
C GLY A 994 42.40 12.62 17.74
N ILE A 995 42.84 11.97 18.82
CA ILE A 995 43.43 12.65 19.99
C ILE A 995 44.71 13.41 19.62
N ILE A 996 45.67 12.74 18.99
CA ILE A 996 47.01 13.31 18.72
C ILE A 996 46.93 14.47 17.72
N SER A 997 46.01 14.40 16.74
CA SER A 997 45.87 15.43 15.71
C SER A 997 44.94 16.59 16.11
N GLU A 998 44.33 16.54 17.30
CA GLU A 998 43.25 17.45 17.74
C GLU A 998 42.05 17.44 16.77
N GLY A 999 41.75 16.27 16.19
CA GLY A 999 40.60 16.09 15.31
C GLY A 999 39.28 16.20 16.08
N GLU A 1000 38.20 16.59 15.40
CA GLU A 1000 36.97 17.04 16.08
C GLU A 1000 36.18 15.94 16.82
N HIS A 1001 36.44 14.64 16.57
CA HIS A 1001 35.53 13.57 17.02
C HIS A 1001 36.17 12.23 17.45
N PRO A 1002 37.15 12.19 18.37
CA PRO A 1002 37.73 10.92 18.85
C PRO A 1002 36.68 10.02 19.55
N GLU A 1003 35.77 10.60 20.33
CA GLU A 1003 34.73 9.85 21.05
C GLU A 1003 33.73 9.16 20.12
N GLU A 1004 33.50 9.68 18.90
CA GLU A 1004 32.67 9.00 17.91
C GLU A 1004 33.28 7.68 17.42
N VAL A 1005 34.62 7.58 17.40
CA VAL A 1005 35.31 6.34 17.02
C VAL A 1005 35.12 5.26 18.10
N LEU A 1006 35.18 5.64 19.38
CA LEU A 1006 34.87 4.73 20.49
C LEU A 1006 33.39 4.35 20.52
N ALA A 1007 32.48 5.29 20.23
CA ALA A 1007 31.06 5.00 20.15
C ALA A 1007 30.76 3.95 19.06
N LYS A 1008 31.34 4.11 17.86
CA LYS A 1008 31.23 3.13 16.77
C LYS A 1008 31.82 1.78 17.15
N TYR A 1009 32.97 1.77 17.81
CA TYR A 1009 33.59 0.54 18.33
C TYR A 1009 32.68 -0.17 19.34
N ALA A 1010 32.12 0.56 20.31
CA ALA A 1010 31.25 -0.01 21.33
C ALA A 1010 30.01 -0.66 20.73
N ILE A 1011 29.33 0.01 19.78
CA ILE A 1011 28.17 -0.56 19.09
C ILE A 1011 28.54 -1.84 18.33
N LEU A 1012 29.68 -1.88 17.63
CA LEU A 1012 30.15 -3.07 16.93
C LEU A 1012 30.44 -4.24 17.90
N ARG A 1013 31.03 -3.98 19.07
CA ARG A 1013 31.28 -5.00 20.10
C ARG A 1013 29.99 -5.53 20.69
N ILE A 1014 29.04 -4.64 21.02
CA ILE A 1014 27.70 -5.03 21.50
C ILE A 1014 27.01 -5.91 20.44
N GLN A 1015 27.06 -5.51 19.17
CA GLN A 1015 26.49 -6.30 18.07
C GLN A 1015 27.15 -7.69 17.97
N ALA A 1016 28.47 -7.80 18.13
CA ALA A 1016 29.18 -9.07 18.14
C ALA A 1016 28.77 -9.95 19.33
N THR A 1017 28.58 -9.37 20.53
CA THR A 1017 28.06 -10.08 21.71
C THR A 1017 26.67 -10.66 21.44
N ILE A 1018 25.76 -9.84 20.89
CA ILE A 1018 24.41 -10.29 20.52
C ILE A 1018 24.47 -11.42 19.49
N GLN A 1019 25.33 -11.32 18.48
CA GLN A 1019 25.50 -12.37 17.47
C GLN A 1019 26.07 -13.67 18.06
N SER A 1020 27.04 -13.57 18.97
CA SER A 1020 27.64 -14.72 19.65
C SER A 1020 26.61 -15.46 20.50
N GLU A 1021 25.82 -14.73 21.30
CA GLU A 1021 24.75 -15.30 22.10
C GLU A 1021 23.62 -15.87 21.24
N THR A 1022 23.31 -15.24 20.10
CA THR A 1022 22.36 -15.77 19.11
C THR A 1022 22.84 -17.08 18.48
N LYS A 1023 24.14 -17.23 18.22
CA LYS A 1023 24.70 -18.52 17.77
C LYS A 1023 24.61 -19.61 18.84
N LYS A 1024 24.84 -19.26 20.12
CA LYS A 1024 24.78 -20.23 21.22
C LYS A 1024 23.36 -20.67 21.57
N ARG A 1025 22.41 -19.72 21.59
CA ARG A 1025 21.06 -19.92 22.13
C ARG A 1025 19.97 -19.94 21.05
N GLY A 1026 20.33 -19.80 19.77
CA GLY A 1026 19.38 -19.66 18.67
C GLY A 1026 18.51 -18.42 18.86
N LYS A 1027 17.26 -18.46 18.37
CA LYS A 1027 16.32 -17.34 18.57
C LYS A 1027 15.89 -17.15 20.03
N ASN A 1028 16.28 -18.02 20.97
CA ASN A 1028 16.05 -17.79 22.40
C ASN A 1028 16.99 -16.71 22.97
N SER A 1029 18.09 -16.36 22.29
CA SER A 1029 18.88 -15.17 22.63
C SER A 1029 18.05 -13.89 22.62
N PHE A 1030 16.98 -13.88 21.81
CA PHE A 1030 16.00 -12.81 21.77
C PHE A 1030 15.40 -12.51 23.16
N TRP A 1031 15.08 -13.56 23.92
CA TRP A 1031 14.52 -13.45 25.28
C TRP A 1031 15.58 -13.30 26.37
N VAL A 1032 16.83 -13.64 26.07
CA VAL A 1032 17.83 -13.96 27.09
C VAL A 1032 19.21 -13.36 26.79
N ILE A 1033 19.34 -12.05 26.57
CA ILE A 1033 20.63 -11.41 26.93
C ILE A 1033 20.46 -10.40 28.08
N PRO A 1034 20.40 -10.95 29.31
CA PRO A 1034 20.76 -10.40 30.61
C PRO A 1034 22.16 -10.90 31.07
N GLU A 1035 22.69 -10.47 32.23
CA GLU A 1035 23.86 -11.12 32.86
C GLU A 1035 23.66 -11.66 34.29
N SER A 1036 22.63 -11.31 35.07
CA SER A 1036 22.46 -11.89 36.42
C SER A 1036 21.23 -12.81 36.57
N GLU A 1037 21.45 -13.99 37.16
CA GLU A 1037 20.40 -14.94 37.60
C GLU A 1037 19.37 -14.29 38.55
N LYS A 1038 19.69 -13.09 39.08
CA LYS A 1038 18.87 -12.27 39.96
C LYS A 1038 17.82 -11.43 39.21
N GLU A 1039 18.08 -11.04 37.97
CA GLU A 1039 17.16 -10.23 37.14
C GLU A 1039 16.12 -11.07 36.39
N LEU A 1040 16.48 -12.31 36.03
CA LEU A 1040 15.54 -13.30 35.49
C LEU A 1040 14.36 -13.56 36.44
N LYS A 1041 14.58 -13.49 37.76
CA LYS A 1041 13.50 -13.62 38.76
C LYS A 1041 12.55 -12.42 38.83
N ASN A 1042 12.95 -11.26 38.33
CA ASN A 1042 12.09 -10.08 38.22
C ASN A 1042 11.35 -10.04 36.88
N PHE A 1043 11.98 -10.50 35.79
CA PHE A 1043 11.38 -10.52 34.44
C PHE A 1043 10.15 -11.44 34.32
N PHE A 1044 10.07 -12.51 35.13
CA PHE A 1044 8.95 -13.46 35.15
C PHE A 1044 7.97 -13.26 36.32
N ARG A 1045 8.10 -12.17 37.10
CA ARG A 1045 7.24 -11.86 38.26
C ARG A 1045 6.34 -10.64 38.08
N VAL A 1046 6.51 -9.89 37.00
CA VAL A 1046 5.66 -8.75 36.63
C VAL A 1046 4.59 -9.21 35.67
#